data_AF-A0A7S2QMW8-F1
#
_entry.id   AF-A0A7S2QMW8-F1
#
_cell.length_a   1.000
_cell.length_b   1.000
_cell.length_c   1.000
_cell.angle_alpha   90.00
_cell.angle_beta   90.00
_cell.angle_gamma   90.00
#
_symmetry.space_group_name_H-M   'P 1'
#
loop_
_entity.id
_entity.type
_entity.pdbx_description
1 polymer ?
#
loop_
_entity_poly.entity_id
_entity_poly.type
_entity_poly.pdbx_seq_one_letter_code
_entity_poly.pdbx_strand_id
1 'polypeptide(L)'
;RARDFDAPEDCPDTHRAAAVFALIDAHRVGQVSKLEFITAVQRQTAVSDFVLPGVDSSSLMRDSDAFDAVDGIFEAIGDGRQRITGADFAAYFRKALGEKTPKTRNASRIYDIIDRDGNGSVSKLDLINAMQANSAVHEFVLPGARGSGILDDPASFEKVDFLFAEMSGGKSRITCTDFERHFRAALAERTPKRRRIREVFDLIDREGAGAVSKLQFLAAMQQCPEVDEFILPGANSSEVMSNEWSFSAIDAVFEAIAEGRKRFSYPDFERYFRKTTVVQPQPRRGVDRTQTRVLVIGPGFGREINPRQCQMLEQAGFQVHWCCNIPNPEQPNFPVAPYLGNIMAEIEWFRPDVVACASKGGVYAAGMWQTGCWRGPTLLLNAHPCCQATGLPKGVPIVVAHGANDEVYPTGRQDLEALIRTGTPNLCFLYYTANSGMLSPGMFTREGDRHNMESLLLRDCLPRLLDSLACPEGPEVHMVRTWQQRLGDVRVAAESWLGYTPERLRRLWASPRHLGRGERQLFTVSPESEEFARVAACFKAVPKETPAYLLYPPAEWERVQVVRVERIENGAQEEGCTRPYCQALRRSLEDQGLDFEPGVHTCWGFHGADAEAVESIITNPVNGFQPLAAGSRNSALWGSGTYFARDAQYVAGSHFCGPPAGDGTRQMLMCLLLSGMPCLGDPEHRGVLPFRRKPHRYNSS
;
A
#
# COMPACT_ATOMS: atom_id res chain seq x y z
N ARG A 1 -26.71 47.45 -11.17
CA ARG A 1 -27.04 46.37 -10.21
C ARG A 1 -26.08 45.23 -10.50
N ALA A 2 -25.16 45.02 -9.57
CA ALA A 2 -24.08 44.05 -9.62
C ALA A 2 -24.59 42.60 -9.61
N ARG A 3 -23.81 41.70 -10.22
CA ARG A 3 -23.44 40.43 -9.60
C ARG A 3 -21.99 40.12 -9.92
N ASP A 4 -21.24 39.96 -8.85
CA ASP A 4 -19.81 39.77 -8.73
C ASP A 4 -19.37 38.43 -9.34
N PHE A 5 -18.32 38.49 -10.15
CA PHE A 5 -17.37 37.38 -10.29
C PHE A 5 -16.17 37.74 -9.42
N ASP A 6 -15.98 37.00 -8.34
CA ASP A 6 -14.75 37.01 -7.57
C ASP A 6 -13.58 36.60 -8.48
N ALA A 7 -12.79 37.58 -8.90
CA ALA A 7 -11.51 37.37 -9.56
C ALA A 7 -10.43 37.16 -8.47
N PRO A 8 -9.64 36.07 -8.51
CA PRO A 8 -8.49 35.92 -7.63
C PRO A 8 -7.39 36.90 -8.06
N GLU A 9 -6.70 37.47 -7.07
CA GLU A 9 -5.70 38.53 -7.18
C GLU A 9 -4.77 38.43 -8.41
N ASP A 10 -4.71 39.52 -9.18
CA ASP A 10 -3.89 39.70 -10.39
C ASP A 10 -2.39 39.64 -10.07
N CYS A 11 -1.71 38.62 -10.61
CA CYS A 11 -0.25 38.56 -10.61
C CYS A 11 0.32 39.33 -11.82
N PRO A 12 1.33 40.21 -11.67
CA PRO A 12 1.97 40.91 -12.79
C PRO A 12 2.48 39.98 -13.90
N ASP A 13 2.87 38.76 -13.54
CA ASP A 13 3.43 37.77 -14.46
C ASP A 13 2.37 37.16 -15.40
N THR A 14 1.09 37.10 -14.98
CA THR A 14 0.01 36.64 -15.85
C THR A 14 -0.30 37.64 -16.96
N HIS A 15 -0.15 38.94 -16.72
CA HIS A 15 -0.26 39.96 -17.77
C HIS A 15 0.89 39.88 -18.78
N ARG A 16 2.11 39.58 -18.31
CA ARG A 16 3.28 39.44 -19.18
C ARG A 16 3.19 38.21 -20.07
N ALA A 17 2.77 37.06 -19.53
CA ALA A 17 2.55 35.85 -20.31
C ALA A 17 1.45 36.05 -21.37
N ALA A 18 0.35 36.72 -21.02
CA ALA A 18 -0.72 37.04 -21.96
C ALA A 18 -0.25 37.99 -23.09
N ALA A 19 0.56 39.00 -22.75
CA ALA A 19 1.14 39.91 -23.74
C ALA A 19 2.09 39.20 -24.71
N VAL A 20 2.93 38.29 -24.22
CA VAL A 20 3.83 37.48 -25.07
C VAL A 20 3.02 36.50 -25.92
N PHE A 21 1.98 35.87 -25.37
CA PHE A 21 1.13 34.98 -26.17
C PHE A 21 0.45 35.73 -27.33
N ALA A 22 -0.01 36.97 -27.11
CA ALA A 22 -0.61 37.80 -28.15
C ALA A 22 0.38 38.19 -29.27
N LEU A 23 1.68 38.20 -28.97
CA LEU A 23 2.73 38.41 -29.97
C LEU A 23 2.98 37.18 -30.84
N ILE A 24 2.73 35.98 -30.29
CA ILE A 24 2.86 34.70 -31.00
C ILE A 24 1.60 34.43 -31.82
N ASP A 25 0.42 34.66 -31.24
CA ASP A 25 -0.89 34.55 -31.91
C ASP A 25 -1.21 35.80 -32.74
N ALA A 26 -0.35 36.08 -33.74
CA ALA A 26 -0.48 37.26 -34.59
C ALA A 26 -1.84 37.34 -35.33
N HIS A 27 -2.49 36.19 -35.53
CA HIS A 27 -3.79 36.08 -36.17
C HIS A 27 -4.98 36.15 -35.20
N ARG A 28 -4.73 36.22 -33.88
CA ARG A 28 -5.74 36.30 -32.81
C ARG A 28 -6.78 35.18 -32.86
N VAL A 29 -6.33 33.97 -33.20
CA VAL A 29 -7.18 32.77 -33.30
C VAL A 29 -7.41 32.14 -31.91
N GLY A 30 -6.65 32.58 -30.90
CA GLY A 30 -6.67 32.04 -29.54
C GLY A 30 -5.86 30.76 -29.37
N GLN A 31 -5.22 30.28 -30.45
CA GLN A 31 -4.41 29.07 -30.48
C GLN A 31 -3.21 29.25 -31.41
N VAL A 32 -2.07 28.70 -31.01
CA VAL A 32 -0.80 28.79 -31.73
C VAL A 32 -0.33 27.40 -32.12
N SER A 33 0.07 27.21 -33.37
CA SER A 33 0.74 26.00 -33.85
C SER A 33 2.24 26.03 -33.56
N LYS A 34 2.87 24.87 -33.61
CA LYS A 34 4.33 24.70 -33.42
C LYS A 34 5.15 25.61 -34.34
N LEU A 35 4.73 25.74 -35.61
CA LEU A 35 5.42 26.60 -36.58
C LEU A 35 5.27 28.10 -36.25
N GLU A 36 4.08 28.54 -35.83
CA GLU A 36 3.84 29.92 -35.41
C GLU A 36 4.65 30.24 -34.15
N PHE A 37 4.73 29.30 -33.20
CA PHE A 37 5.53 29.40 -31.99
C PHE A 37 7.02 29.56 -32.29
N ILE A 38 7.59 28.63 -33.07
CA ILE A 38 9.01 28.64 -33.48
C ILE A 38 9.35 29.92 -34.26
N THR A 39 8.48 30.32 -35.19
CA THR A 39 8.67 31.53 -36.00
C THR A 39 8.64 32.79 -35.13
N ALA A 40 7.76 32.85 -34.14
CA ALA A 40 7.69 33.97 -33.21
C ALA A 40 8.93 34.05 -32.31
N VAL A 41 9.41 32.91 -31.79
CA VAL A 41 10.66 32.84 -31.00
C VAL A 41 11.85 33.34 -31.82
N GLN A 42 11.97 32.94 -33.08
CA GLN A 42 13.07 33.35 -33.95
C GLN A 42 13.02 34.84 -34.34
N ARG A 43 11.82 35.40 -34.59
CA ARG A 43 11.67 36.75 -35.16
C ARG A 43 11.49 37.85 -34.12
N GLN A 44 11.01 37.51 -32.93
CA GLN A 44 10.67 38.49 -31.92
C GLN A 44 11.52 38.30 -30.67
N THR A 45 12.44 39.24 -30.45
CA THR A 45 13.34 39.21 -29.29
C THR A 45 12.58 39.13 -27.98
N ALA A 46 11.45 39.84 -27.85
CA ALA A 46 10.61 39.77 -26.65
C ALA A 46 9.99 38.38 -26.39
N VAL A 47 9.69 37.62 -27.44
CA VAL A 47 9.20 36.24 -27.33
C VAL A 47 10.35 35.32 -26.96
N SER A 48 11.50 35.44 -27.62
CA SER A 48 12.71 34.69 -27.31
C SER A 48 13.15 34.86 -25.86
N ASP A 49 13.30 36.10 -25.41
CA ASP A 49 13.75 36.43 -24.05
C ASP A 49 12.79 35.91 -22.97
N PHE A 50 11.51 35.76 -23.32
CA PHE A 50 10.51 35.22 -22.40
C PHE A 50 10.48 33.70 -22.38
N VAL A 51 10.56 33.05 -23.55
CA VAL A 51 10.46 31.59 -23.71
C VAL A 51 11.79 30.89 -23.38
N LEU A 52 12.92 31.43 -23.84
CA LEU A 52 14.27 30.92 -23.63
C LEU A 52 15.25 32.06 -23.27
N PRO A 53 15.19 32.59 -22.03
CA PRO A 53 16.09 33.66 -21.61
C PRO A 53 17.56 33.22 -21.66
N GLY A 54 18.39 33.96 -22.37
CA GLY A 54 19.84 33.73 -22.47
C GLY A 54 20.29 32.83 -23.61
N VAL A 55 19.37 32.33 -24.44
CA VAL A 55 19.67 31.56 -25.66
C VAL A 55 19.54 32.48 -26.88
N ASP A 56 20.54 32.49 -27.76
CA ASP A 56 20.46 33.23 -29.03
C ASP A 56 19.58 32.47 -30.04
N SER A 57 18.33 32.88 -30.16
CA SER A 57 17.35 32.27 -31.07
C SER A 57 17.40 32.82 -32.49
N SER A 58 18.30 33.76 -32.81
CA SER A 58 18.40 34.34 -34.16
C SER A 58 18.71 33.29 -35.24
N SER A 59 19.37 32.21 -34.83
CA SER A 59 19.82 31.10 -35.67
C SER A 59 19.10 29.77 -35.37
N LEU A 60 17.88 29.82 -34.82
CA LEU A 60 17.16 28.62 -34.32
C LEU A 60 17.10 27.44 -35.31
N MET A 61 16.90 27.71 -36.61
CA MET A 61 16.80 26.65 -37.63
C MET A 61 18.16 26.05 -38.04
N ARG A 62 19.28 26.56 -37.49
CA ARG A 62 20.65 26.12 -37.76
C ARG A 62 21.36 25.62 -36.50
N ASP A 63 20.78 25.85 -35.34
CA ASP A 63 21.28 25.41 -34.04
C ASP A 63 20.34 24.33 -33.51
N SER A 64 20.82 23.08 -33.52
CA SER A 64 20.04 21.91 -33.11
C SER A 64 19.62 22.01 -31.63
N ASP A 65 20.50 22.52 -30.77
CA ASP A 65 20.26 22.59 -29.34
C ASP A 65 19.21 23.66 -29.03
N ALA A 66 19.29 24.81 -29.71
CA ALA A 66 18.28 25.86 -29.59
C ALA A 66 16.91 25.41 -30.15
N PHE A 67 16.90 24.67 -31.26
CA PHE A 67 15.68 24.11 -31.83
C PHE A 67 15.01 23.10 -30.89
N ASP A 68 15.77 22.13 -30.38
CA ASP A 68 15.28 21.09 -29.48
C ASP A 68 14.77 21.70 -28.16
N ALA A 69 15.40 22.77 -27.68
CA ALA A 69 14.94 23.50 -26.50
C ALA A 69 13.59 24.21 -26.73
N VAL A 70 13.40 24.88 -27.88
CA VAL A 70 12.10 25.50 -28.23
C VAL A 70 11.04 24.44 -28.43
N ASP A 71 11.39 23.34 -29.09
CA ASP A 71 10.48 22.22 -29.33
C ASP A 71 10.00 21.60 -28.01
N GLY A 72 10.95 21.27 -27.12
CA GLY A 72 10.64 20.74 -25.81
C GLY A 72 9.70 21.62 -24.99
N ILE A 73 9.83 22.96 -25.08
CA ILE A 73 8.90 23.89 -24.42
C ILE A 73 7.52 23.85 -25.08
N PHE A 74 7.44 23.81 -26.41
CA PHE A 74 6.15 23.72 -27.09
C PHE A 74 5.41 22.44 -26.69
N GLU A 75 6.08 21.29 -26.71
CA GLU A 75 5.50 20.00 -26.30
C GLU A 75 5.08 20.01 -24.82
N ALA A 76 5.87 20.66 -23.95
CA ALA A 76 5.55 20.77 -22.53
C ALA A 76 4.36 21.70 -22.23
N ILE A 77 4.14 22.75 -23.04
CA ILE A 77 2.95 23.60 -22.95
C ILE A 77 1.73 22.87 -23.53
N GLY A 78 1.92 22.17 -24.66
CA GLY A 78 0.86 21.47 -25.38
C GLY A 78 0.40 20.19 -24.70
N ASP A 79 1.22 19.57 -23.86
CA ASP A 79 0.99 18.24 -23.28
C ASP A 79 0.66 17.21 -24.40
N GLY A 80 1.46 17.25 -25.46
CA GLY A 80 1.30 16.42 -26.68
C GLY A 80 0.22 16.90 -27.66
N ARG A 81 -0.42 18.05 -27.44
CA ARG A 81 -1.37 18.66 -28.40
C ARG A 81 -0.64 19.39 -29.53
N GLN A 82 -1.24 19.37 -30.72
CA GLN A 82 -0.71 20.03 -31.93
C GLN A 82 -0.82 21.57 -31.90
N ARG A 83 -1.58 22.14 -30.95
CA ARG A 83 -1.79 23.58 -30.77
C ARG A 83 -1.85 23.92 -29.28
N ILE A 84 -1.32 25.08 -28.93
CA ILE A 84 -1.33 25.61 -27.56
C ILE A 84 -2.31 26.78 -27.45
N THR A 85 -3.12 26.83 -26.39
CA THR A 85 -4.00 27.98 -26.10
C THR A 85 -3.30 28.99 -25.19
N GLY A 86 -3.81 30.21 -25.13
CA GLY A 86 -3.30 31.22 -24.20
C GLY A 86 -3.41 30.81 -22.73
N ALA A 87 -4.41 29.99 -22.40
CA ALA A 87 -4.58 29.42 -21.07
C ALA A 87 -3.50 28.38 -20.75
N ASP A 88 -3.17 27.50 -21.71
CA ASP A 88 -2.10 26.51 -21.57
C ASP A 88 -0.74 27.20 -21.40
N PHE A 89 -0.47 28.21 -22.24
CA PHE A 89 0.74 29.02 -22.17
C PHE A 89 0.86 29.74 -20.82
N ALA A 90 -0.20 30.42 -20.39
CA ALA A 90 -0.20 31.11 -19.10
C ALA A 90 -0.09 30.15 -17.91
N ALA A 91 -0.73 28.98 -17.96
CA ALA A 91 -0.65 27.97 -16.91
C ALA A 91 0.76 27.37 -16.82
N TYR A 92 1.38 27.03 -17.95
CA TYR A 92 2.75 26.54 -18.01
C TYR A 92 3.72 27.56 -17.42
N PHE A 93 3.68 28.82 -17.87
CA PHE A 93 4.58 29.85 -17.33
C PHE A 93 4.23 30.26 -15.91
N ARG A 94 2.96 30.18 -15.47
CA ARG A 94 2.60 30.35 -14.06
C ARG A 94 3.18 29.23 -13.19
N LYS A 95 3.20 28.00 -13.68
CA LYS A 95 3.83 26.86 -13.00
C LYS A 95 5.35 26.98 -13.02
N ALA A 96 5.96 27.27 -14.18
CA ALA A 96 7.40 27.41 -14.36
C ALA A 96 7.99 28.64 -13.63
N LEU A 97 7.23 29.72 -13.49
CA LEU A 97 7.59 30.91 -12.70
C LEU A 97 7.22 30.73 -11.22
N GLY A 98 6.10 30.05 -10.92
CA GLY A 98 5.72 29.65 -9.56
C GLY A 98 6.69 28.64 -8.92
N GLU A 99 7.45 27.90 -9.73
CA GLU A 99 8.54 27.01 -9.32
C GLU A 99 9.90 27.72 -9.16
N LYS A 100 10.01 29.00 -9.52
CA LYS A 100 11.27 29.77 -9.38
C LYS A 100 11.18 30.80 -8.27
N THR A 101 11.38 30.34 -7.02
CA THR A 101 11.71 31.27 -5.93
C THR A 101 13.04 31.98 -6.24
N PRO A 102 13.27 33.20 -5.72
CA PRO A 102 14.53 33.93 -5.91
C PRO A 102 15.80 33.12 -5.58
N LYS A 103 15.68 32.05 -4.79
CA LYS A 103 16.80 31.18 -4.40
C LYS A 103 17.09 30.00 -5.33
N THR A 104 16.16 29.53 -6.18
CA THR A 104 16.51 28.54 -7.22
C THR A 104 17.33 29.17 -8.34
N ARG A 105 17.11 30.46 -8.64
CA ARG A 105 18.04 31.26 -9.45
C ARG A 105 19.43 31.37 -8.81
N ASN A 106 19.53 31.32 -7.47
CA ASN A 106 20.82 31.29 -6.79
C ASN A 106 21.47 29.90 -6.88
N ALA A 107 20.71 28.80 -6.84
CA ALA A 107 21.26 27.44 -6.94
C ALA A 107 21.95 27.19 -8.30
N SER A 108 21.32 27.54 -9.42
CA SER A 108 21.93 27.39 -10.75
C SER A 108 23.16 28.30 -10.89
N ARG A 109 23.09 29.54 -10.39
CA ARG A 109 24.25 30.46 -10.37
C ARG A 109 25.42 29.94 -9.53
N ILE A 110 25.13 29.30 -8.39
CA ILE A 110 26.15 28.70 -7.54
C ILE A 110 26.73 27.46 -8.22
N TYR A 111 25.91 26.67 -8.91
CA TYR A 111 26.36 25.55 -9.72
C TYR A 111 27.34 26.00 -10.81
N ASP A 112 27.02 27.05 -11.57
CA ASP A 112 27.89 27.60 -12.62
C ASP A 112 29.24 28.11 -12.05
N ILE A 113 29.25 28.60 -10.81
CA ILE A 113 30.48 29.01 -10.13
C ILE A 113 31.35 27.81 -9.75
N ILE A 114 30.72 26.66 -9.44
CA ILE A 114 31.42 25.43 -9.09
C ILE A 114 31.92 24.72 -10.37
N ASP A 115 31.12 24.66 -11.43
CA ASP A 115 31.43 24.05 -12.73
C ASP A 115 32.34 24.95 -13.59
N ARG A 116 33.54 25.27 -13.08
CA ARG A 116 34.44 26.26 -13.70
C ARG A 116 34.84 25.92 -15.14
N ASP A 117 34.91 24.64 -15.49
CA ASP A 117 35.25 24.19 -16.84
C ASP A 117 34.04 24.06 -17.77
N GLY A 118 32.82 24.32 -17.27
CA GLY A 118 31.58 24.36 -18.05
C GLY A 118 31.21 23.03 -18.69
N ASN A 119 31.69 21.91 -18.15
CA ASN A 119 31.44 20.59 -18.72
C ASN A 119 30.05 20.03 -18.36
N GLY A 120 29.28 20.76 -17.54
CA GLY A 120 27.94 20.38 -17.08
C GLY A 120 27.93 19.37 -15.94
N SER A 121 29.07 19.15 -15.27
CA SER A 121 29.22 18.17 -14.20
C SER A 121 30.29 18.52 -13.17
N VAL A 122 29.89 18.57 -11.90
CA VAL A 122 30.76 18.93 -10.77
C VAL A 122 31.30 17.69 -10.08
N SER A 123 32.63 17.56 -9.96
CA SER A 123 33.24 16.54 -9.10
C SER A 123 33.33 17.00 -7.65
N LYS A 124 33.62 16.06 -6.74
CA LYS A 124 33.81 16.38 -5.31
C LYS A 124 34.96 17.38 -5.10
N LEU A 125 36.01 17.27 -5.92
CA LEU A 125 37.15 18.17 -5.86
C LEU A 125 36.77 19.58 -6.34
N ASP A 126 35.94 19.69 -7.38
CA ASP A 126 35.44 20.97 -7.88
C ASP A 126 34.59 21.69 -6.82
N LEU A 127 33.72 20.93 -6.12
CA LEU A 127 32.92 21.45 -5.02
C LEU A 127 33.79 21.94 -3.85
N ILE A 128 34.77 21.14 -3.40
CA ILE A 128 35.69 21.54 -2.32
C ILE A 128 36.48 22.79 -2.70
N ASN A 129 37.05 22.82 -3.90
CA ASN A 129 37.83 23.95 -4.39
C ASN A 129 36.96 25.22 -4.49
N ALA A 130 35.73 25.09 -4.96
CA ALA A 130 34.79 26.21 -5.06
C ALA A 130 34.38 26.74 -3.67
N MET A 131 34.18 25.87 -2.68
CA MET A 131 33.88 26.25 -1.30
C MET A 131 35.07 26.95 -0.60
N GLN A 132 36.30 26.54 -0.90
CA GLN A 132 37.50 27.20 -0.38
C GLN A 132 37.76 28.56 -1.07
N ALA A 133 37.48 28.65 -2.38
CA ALA A 133 37.75 29.85 -3.17
C ALA A 133 36.65 30.90 -3.10
N ASN A 134 35.40 30.52 -2.77
CA ASN A 134 34.25 31.40 -2.79
C ASN A 134 33.36 31.23 -1.56
N SER A 135 33.37 32.26 -0.69
CA SER A 135 32.57 32.28 0.54
C SER A 135 31.06 32.22 0.29
N ALA A 136 30.57 32.67 -0.86
CA ALA A 136 29.16 32.57 -1.21
C ALA A 136 28.76 31.13 -1.60
N VAL A 137 29.67 30.38 -2.24
CA VAL A 137 29.47 28.94 -2.49
C VAL A 137 29.47 28.18 -1.18
N HIS A 138 30.42 28.49 -0.29
CA HIS A 138 30.47 27.90 1.03
C HIS A 138 29.18 28.15 1.83
N GLU A 139 28.77 29.41 1.97
CA GLU A 139 27.57 29.78 2.74
C GLU A 139 26.29 29.18 2.15
N PHE A 140 26.25 28.99 0.82
CA PHE A 140 25.11 28.37 0.16
C PHE A 140 25.05 26.85 0.34
N VAL A 141 26.21 26.18 0.29
CA VAL A 141 26.32 24.71 0.32
C VAL A 141 26.38 24.17 1.75
N LEU A 142 27.09 24.84 2.66
CA LEU A 142 27.20 24.50 4.09
C LEU A 142 27.13 25.76 4.98
N PRO A 143 25.92 26.35 5.17
CA PRO A 143 25.75 27.52 6.03
C PRO A 143 26.16 27.22 7.48
N GLY A 144 26.93 28.13 8.08
CA GLY A 144 27.36 28.03 9.49
C GLY A 144 28.62 27.20 9.77
N ALA A 145 29.24 26.58 8.76
CA ALA A 145 30.57 25.97 8.89
C ALA A 145 31.69 27.01 8.69
N ARG A 146 32.93 26.74 9.14
CA ARG A 146 34.09 27.60 8.85
C ARG A 146 34.69 27.20 7.50
N GLY A 147 34.54 28.04 6.47
CA GLY A 147 35.01 27.73 5.11
C GLY A 147 36.53 27.70 4.92
N SER A 148 37.29 28.31 5.84
CA SER A 148 38.76 28.24 5.82
C SER A 148 39.24 26.94 6.48
N GLY A 149 39.74 25.99 5.68
CA GLY A 149 40.33 24.75 6.18
C GLY A 149 39.44 23.51 6.06
N ILE A 150 38.54 23.43 5.07
CA ILE A 150 37.72 22.21 4.82
C ILE A 150 38.57 20.93 4.70
N LEU A 151 39.80 21.03 4.19
CA LEU A 151 40.73 19.91 4.08
C LEU A 151 41.55 19.67 5.37
N ASP A 152 41.60 20.65 6.28
CA ASP A 152 42.38 20.62 7.52
C ASP A 152 41.51 20.26 8.74
N ASP A 153 40.18 20.32 8.61
CA ASP A 153 39.20 19.89 9.61
C ASP A 153 38.48 18.61 9.16
N PRO A 154 38.77 17.45 9.77
CA PRO A 154 38.12 16.19 9.44
C PRO A 154 36.58 16.24 9.52
N ALA A 155 36.03 17.01 10.45
CA ALA A 155 34.58 17.13 10.62
C ALA A 155 33.92 17.91 9.47
N SER A 156 34.57 18.96 8.98
CA SER A 156 34.11 19.71 7.80
C SER A 156 34.25 18.91 6.51
N PHE A 157 35.32 18.11 6.38
CA PHE A 157 35.50 17.23 5.23
C PHE A 157 34.43 16.13 5.17
N GLU A 158 34.12 15.48 6.29
CA GLU A 158 33.05 14.46 6.37
C GLU A 158 31.68 15.06 6.01
N LYS A 159 31.38 16.29 6.44
CA LYS A 159 30.14 16.99 6.08
C LYS A 159 30.03 17.24 4.58
N VAL A 160 31.12 17.66 3.93
CA VAL A 160 31.15 17.86 2.47
C VAL A 160 31.03 16.52 1.74
N ASP A 161 31.66 15.45 2.24
CA ASP A 161 31.56 14.11 1.66
C ASP A 161 30.14 13.57 1.71
N PHE A 162 29.48 13.68 2.85
CA PHE A 162 28.10 13.26 3.03
C PHE A 162 27.16 14.04 2.10
N LEU A 163 27.29 15.36 2.06
CA LEU A 163 26.47 16.21 1.20
C LEU A 163 26.69 15.89 -0.29
N PHE A 164 27.94 15.65 -0.69
CA PHE A 164 28.25 15.25 -2.07
C PHE A 164 27.62 13.90 -2.42
N ALA A 165 27.71 12.91 -1.54
CA ALA A 165 27.09 11.59 -1.73
C ALA A 165 25.55 11.70 -1.83
N GLU A 166 24.94 12.58 -1.03
CA GLU A 166 23.51 12.83 -1.05
C GLU A 166 23.05 13.50 -2.35
N MET A 167 23.73 14.58 -2.77
CA MET A 167 23.43 15.29 -4.02
C MET A 167 23.64 14.41 -5.25
N SER A 168 24.71 13.60 -5.26
CA SER A 168 25.06 12.74 -6.40
C SER A 168 24.22 11.46 -6.48
N GLY A 169 23.54 11.07 -5.38
CA GLY A 169 22.87 9.77 -5.29
C GLY A 169 23.84 8.59 -5.46
N GLY A 170 25.08 8.74 -4.99
CA GLY A 170 26.15 7.74 -5.11
C GLY A 170 26.93 7.77 -6.43
N LYS A 171 26.68 8.73 -7.32
CA LYS A 171 27.49 8.94 -8.54
C LYS A 171 28.81 9.65 -8.21
N SER A 172 29.79 9.54 -9.10
CA SER A 172 31.07 10.24 -8.96
C SER A 172 31.04 11.74 -9.31
N ARG A 173 29.96 12.21 -9.96
CA ARG A 173 29.77 13.62 -10.39
C ARG A 173 28.32 14.07 -10.19
N ILE A 174 28.11 15.37 -9.98
CA ILE A 174 26.81 16.01 -9.75
C ILE A 174 26.44 16.84 -10.99
N THR A 175 25.28 16.59 -11.58
CA THR A 175 24.72 17.42 -12.66
C THR A 175 23.96 18.62 -12.10
N CYS A 176 23.73 19.69 -12.88
CA CYS A 176 22.94 20.85 -12.44
C CYS A 176 21.54 20.42 -11.97
N THR A 177 20.93 19.45 -12.66
CA THR A 177 19.62 18.88 -12.31
C THR A 177 19.65 18.13 -10.98
N ASP A 178 20.74 17.41 -10.67
CA ASP A 178 20.92 16.72 -9.40
C ASP A 178 21.12 17.74 -8.25
N PHE A 179 21.92 18.78 -8.49
CA PHE A 179 22.15 19.89 -7.55
C PHE A 179 20.85 20.66 -7.24
N GLU A 180 20.14 21.10 -8.27
CA GLU A 180 18.86 21.81 -8.09
C GLU A 180 17.80 20.95 -7.41
N ARG A 181 17.75 19.65 -7.73
CA ARG A 181 16.79 18.73 -7.11
C ARG A 181 17.04 18.57 -5.63
N HIS A 182 18.29 18.45 -5.20
CA HIS A 182 18.64 18.37 -3.78
C HIS A 182 18.16 19.62 -3.03
N PHE A 183 18.51 20.82 -3.50
CA PHE A 183 18.08 22.06 -2.84
C PHE A 183 16.56 22.32 -2.95
N ARG A 184 15.91 21.84 -4.02
CA ARG A 184 14.44 21.87 -4.16
C ARG A 184 13.76 20.92 -3.18
N ALA A 185 14.31 19.71 -2.99
CA ALA A 185 13.81 18.73 -2.03
C ALA A 185 14.01 19.19 -0.58
N ALA A 186 15.13 19.83 -0.28
CA ALA A 186 15.41 20.50 1.00
C ALA A 186 14.46 21.70 1.26
N LEU A 187 13.99 22.39 0.21
CA LEU A 187 13.00 23.47 0.33
C LEU A 187 11.55 22.97 0.46
N ALA A 188 11.22 21.80 -0.10
CA ALA A 188 9.92 21.15 0.09
C ALA A 188 9.72 20.62 1.54
N GLU A 189 10.72 20.77 2.41
CA GLU A 189 10.74 20.32 3.82
C GLU A 189 9.92 21.19 4.78
N ARG A 190 8.63 21.39 4.49
CA ARG A 190 7.72 22.07 5.45
C ARG A 190 6.40 21.35 5.63
N THR A 191 6.44 20.03 5.83
CA THR A 191 5.33 19.34 6.49
C THR A 191 5.61 19.25 8.00
N PRO A 192 4.64 19.57 8.88
CA PRO A 192 4.82 19.54 10.35
C PRO A 192 5.36 18.20 10.87
N LYS A 193 5.02 17.11 10.18
CA LYS A 193 5.44 15.73 10.50
C LYS A 193 6.93 15.49 10.22
N ARG A 194 7.46 15.99 9.09
CA ARG A 194 8.89 15.86 8.74
C ARG A 194 9.76 16.72 9.64
N ARG A 195 9.25 17.91 9.99
CA ARG A 195 9.85 18.81 10.97
C ARG A 195 10.00 18.13 12.33
N ARG A 196 8.96 17.45 12.82
CA ARG A 196 9.05 16.70 14.09
C ARG A 196 10.03 15.52 14.03
N ILE A 197 10.07 14.76 12.93
CA ILE A 197 11.05 13.66 12.76
C ILE A 197 12.48 14.22 12.77
N ARG A 198 12.70 15.36 12.11
CA ARG A 198 14.00 16.05 12.09
C ARG A 198 14.40 16.57 13.46
N GLU A 199 13.49 17.27 14.15
CA GLU A 199 13.71 17.77 15.51
C GLU A 199 14.10 16.65 16.47
N VAL A 200 13.43 15.50 16.40
CA VAL A 200 13.77 14.34 17.25
C VAL A 200 15.11 13.74 16.86
N PHE A 201 15.46 13.66 15.57
CA PHE A 201 16.78 13.19 15.17
C PHE A 201 17.89 14.12 15.69
N ASP A 202 17.70 15.43 15.57
CA ASP A 202 18.68 16.42 16.04
C ASP A 202 18.82 16.40 17.58
N LEU A 203 17.77 16.03 18.32
CA LEU A 203 17.85 15.79 19.78
C LEU A 203 18.71 14.57 20.14
N ILE A 204 18.81 13.59 19.24
CA ILE A 204 19.63 12.38 19.41
C ILE A 204 21.07 12.65 18.96
N ASP A 205 21.24 13.27 17.79
CA ASP A 205 22.53 13.66 17.21
C ASP A 205 23.01 15.02 17.75
N ARG A 206 23.15 15.13 19.08
CA ARG A 206 23.55 16.38 19.74
C ARG A 206 24.91 16.93 19.27
N GLU A 207 25.77 16.05 18.76
CA GLU A 207 27.11 16.39 18.26
C GLU A 207 27.08 16.86 16.80
N GLY A 208 25.94 16.73 16.11
CA GLY A 208 25.76 17.12 14.71
C GLY A 208 26.68 16.34 13.76
N ALA A 209 26.92 15.07 14.07
CA ALA A 209 27.78 14.18 13.29
C ALA A 209 27.08 13.63 12.04
N GLY A 210 25.76 13.78 11.93
CA GLY A 210 24.94 13.25 10.84
C GLY A 210 24.67 11.74 10.94
N ALA A 211 25.22 11.08 11.96
CA ALA A 211 25.07 9.64 12.20
C ALA A 211 24.98 9.32 13.69
N VAL A 212 23.97 8.53 14.06
CA VAL A 212 23.68 8.15 15.44
C VAL A 212 24.17 6.73 15.72
N SER A 213 24.99 6.59 16.76
CA SER A 213 25.39 5.29 17.30
C SER A 213 24.37 4.73 18.30
N LYS A 214 24.42 3.41 18.53
CA LYS A 214 23.55 2.73 19.51
C LYS A 214 23.66 3.32 20.92
N LEU A 215 24.85 3.75 21.32
CA LEU A 215 25.07 4.37 22.63
C LEU A 215 24.45 5.77 22.71
N GLN A 216 24.63 6.59 21.68
CA GLN A 216 23.99 7.91 21.60
C GLN A 216 22.47 7.79 21.57
N PHE A 217 21.95 6.81 20.84
CA PHE A 217 20.52 6.50 20.79
C PHE A 217 19.96 6.13 22.17
N LEU A 218 20.61 5.19 22.88
CA LEU A 218 20.22 4.80 24.23
C LEU A 218 20.29 5.96 25.23
N ALA A 219 21.36 6.76 25.17
CA ALA A 219 21.51 7.93 26.03
C ALA A 219 20.42 8.98 25.77
N ALA A 220 20.06 9.22 24.51
CA ALA A 220 18.97 10.13 24.15
C ALA A 220 17.62 9.62 24.66
N MET A 221 17.32 8.32 24.50
CA MET A 221 16.11 7.70 25.05
C MET A 221 16.01 7.83 26.57
N GLN A 222 17.13 7.78 27.29
CA GLN A 222 17.16 7.90 28.74
C GLN A 222 17.02 9.36 29.23
N GLN A 223 17.62 10.31 28.49
CA GLN A 223 17.79 11.69 28.95
C GLN A 223 16.77 12.67 28.35
N CYS A 224 16.11 12.32 27.25
CA CYS A 224 15.14 13.17 26.57
C CYS A 224 13.75 12.50 26.54
N PRO A 225 12.83 12.91 27.42
CA PRO A 225 11.44 12.40 27.41
C PRO A 225 10.73 12.59 26.08
N GLU A 226 11.07 13.63 25.32
CA GLU A 226 10.51 13.91 23.99
C GLU A 226 10.96 12.89 22.94
N VAL A 227 12.21 12.39 23.05
CA VAL A 227 12.75 11.33 22.20
C VAL A 227 12.10 10.01 22.60
N ASP A 228 12.00 9.73 23.90
CA ASP A 228 11.37 8.52 24.44
C ASP A 228 9.91 8.39 23.97
N GLU A 229 9.11 9.44 24.20
CA GLU A 229 7.70 9.48 23.80
C GLU A 229 7.51 9.43 22.28
N PHE A 230 8.46 9.91 21.49
CA PHE A 230 8.37 9.83 20.03
C PHE A 230 8.71 8.45 19.48
N ILE A 231 9.72 7.78 20.06
CA ILE A 231 10.25 6.52 19.56
C ILE A 231 9.50 5.32 20.14
N LEU A 232 9.14 5.37 21.43
CA LEU A 232 8.39 4.35 22.16
C LEU A 232 7.30 5.01 23.04
N PRO A 233 6.20 5.51 22.46
CA PRO A 233 5.16 6.21 23.21
C PRO A 233 4.59 5.37 24.36
N GLY A 234 4.56 5.93 25.57
CA GLY A 234 4.08 5.24 26.78
C GLY A 234 5.03 4.20 27.38
N ALA A 235 6.23 4.02 26.84
CA ALA A 235 7.32 3.34 27.55
C ALA A 235 8.00 4.33 28.51
N ASN A 236 8.57 3.83 29.61
CA ASN A 236 9.43 4.62 30.48
C ASN A 236 10.89 4.14 30.30
N SER A 237 11.68 4.88 29.52
CA SER A 237 13.07 4.53 29.21
C SER A 237 14.10 5.14 30.17
N SER A 238 13.67 5.83 31.22
CA SER A 238 14.57 6.40 32.24
C SER A 238 15.44 5.34 32.94
N GLU A 239 14.98 4.09 32.96
CA GLU A 239 15.66 2.91 33.51
C GLU A 239 16.17 1.94 32.44
N VAL A 240 16.46 2.39 31.21
CA VAL A 240 16.85 1.49 30.10
C VAL A 240 18.02 0.55 30.44
N MET A 241 18.98 1.01 31.23
CA MET A 241 20.16 0.22 31.61
C MET A 241 19.87 -0.80 32.72
N SER A 242 18.75 -0.68 33.43
CA SER A 242 18.30 -1.59 34.50
C SER A 242 17.05 -2.39 34.13
N ASN A 243 16.40 -2.05 33.01
CA ASN A 243 15.22 -2.70 32.46
C ASN A 243 15.56 -3.40 31.13
N GLU A 244 15.74 -4.72 31.19
CA GLU A 244 16.03 -5.61 30.06
C GLU A 244 15.00 -5.47 28.92
N TRP A 245 13.73 -5.19 29.23
CA TRP A 245 12.69 -4.97 28.23
C TRP A 245 12.88 -3.64 27.50
N SER A 246 13.08 -2.55 28.23
CA SER A 246 13.32 -1.22 27.64
C SER A 246 14.57 -1.26 26.75
N PHE A 247 15.62 -1.94 27.22
CA PHE A 247 16.82 -2.16 26.42
C PHE A 247 16.52 -2.95 25.14
N SER A 248 15.83 -4.10 25.25
CA SER A 248 15.51 -4.94 24.10
C SER A 248 14.58 -4.25 23.09
N ALA A 249 13.62 -3.45 23.57
CA ALA A 249 12.71 -2.68 22.72
C ALA A 249 13.46 -1.58 21.98
N ILE A 250 14.31 -0.81 22.68
CA ILE A 250 15.14 0.23 22.07
C ILE A 250 16.14 -0.39 21.09
N ASP A 251 16.71 -1.54 21.43
CA ASP A 251 17.63 -2.26 20.55
C ASP A 251 16.94 -2.74 19.27
N ALA A 252 15.75 -3.33 19.39
CA ALA A 252 14.98 -3.76 18.22
C ALA A 252 14.63 -2.59 17.29
N VAL A 253 14.31 -1.41 17.85
CA VAL A 253 14.09 -0.19 17.06
C VAL A 253 15.39 0.29 16.41
N PHE A 254 16.50 0.31 17.15
CA PHE A 254 17.81 0.68 16.63
C PHE A 254 18.20 -0.21 15.45
N GLU A 255 18.12 -1.53 15.61
CA GLU A 255 18.46 -2.49 14.56
C GLU A 255 17.53 -2.36 13.34
N ALA A 256 16.26 -2.04 13.55
CA ALA A 256 15.32 -1.81 12.47
C ALA A 256 15.60 -0.52 11.68
N ILE A 257 16.12 0.53 12.33
CA ILE A 257 16.54 1.76 11.66
C ILE A 257 17.89 1.54 10.95
N ALA A 258 18.83 0.91 11.64
CA ALA A 258 20.20 0.73 11.18
C ALA A 258 20.36 -0.38 10.13
N GLU A 259 19.39 -1.30 10.03
CA GLU A 259 19.42 -2.45 9.11
C GLU A 259 20.72 -3.27 9.29
N GLY A 260 21.11 -3.52 10.55
CA GLY A 260 22.32 -4.27 10.92
C GLY A 260 23.63 -3.47 10.88
N ARG A 261 23.58 -2.16 10.60
CA ARG A 261 24.76 -1.27 10.69
C ARG A 261 25.01 -0.80 12.12
N LYS A 262 26.25 -0.42 12.43
CA LYS A 262 26.66 0.09 13.76
C LYS A 262 26.13 1.49 14.08
N ARG A 263 25.69 2.23 13.07
CA ARG A 263 25.16 3.60 13.14
C ARG A 263 24.10 3.77 12.06
N PHE A 264 23.17 4.70 12.28
CA PHE A 264 22.18 5.10 11.28
C PHE A 264 22.22 6.60 11.02
N SER A 265 21.86 7.01 9.80
CA SER A 265 21.82 8.43 9.38
C SER A 265 20.40 9.01 9.49
N TYR A 266 20.26 10.33 9.29
CA TYR A 266 18.92 10.95 9.23
C TYR A 266 18.02 10.33 8.15
N PRO A 267 18.49 10.08 6.90
CA PRO A 267 17.70 9.37 5.90
C PRO A 267 17.20 7.99 6.37
N ASP A 268 18.01 7.25 7.12
CA ASP A 268 17.61 5.94 7.68
C ASP A 268 16.50 6.09 8.72
N PHE A 269 16.69 7.02 9.66
CA PHE A 269 15.74 7.36 10.71
C PHE A 269 14.41 7.86 10.12
N GLU A 270 14.49 8.75 9.14
CA GLU A 270 13.34 9.27 8.42
C GLU A 270 12.61 8.16 7.65
N ARG A 271 13.34 7.29 6.93
CA ARG A 271 12.77 6.17 6.19
C ARG A 271 12.01 5.22 7.13
N TYR A 272 12.60 4.90 8.29
CA TYR A 272 11.94 4.07 9.30
C TYR A 272 10.66 4.73 9.81
N PHE A 273 10.74 5.97 10.31
CA PHE A 273 9.58 6.65 10.89
C PHE A 273 8.52 7.02 9.86
N ARG A 274 8.87 7.22 8.60
CA ARG A 274 7.88 7.34 7.51
C ARG A 274 7.12 6.05 7.28
N LYS A 275 7.76 4.88 7.42
CA LYS A 275 7.08 3.58 7.35
C LYS A 275 6.23 3.29 8.60
N THR A 276 6.74 3.57 9.79
CA THR A 276 6.05 3.24 11.07
C THR A 276 5.00 4.27 11.50
N THR A 277 5.15 5.57 11.24
CA THR A 277 4.08 6.57 11.50
C THR A 277 2.95 6.54 10.46
N VAL A 278 2.98 5.58 9.53
CA VAL A 278 1.84 5.22 8.66
C VAL A 278 1.01 4.07 9.28
N VAL A 279 1.36 3.59 10.48
CA VAL A 279 0.66 2.50 11.19
C VAL A 279 -0.36 3.00 12.24
N GLN A 280 -0.76 4.28 12.19
CA GLN A 280 -2.20 4.50 12.32
C GLN A 280 -2.76 4.22 10.93
N PRO A 281 -3.71 3.30 10.74
CA PRO A 281 -4.31 3.05 9.44
C PRO A 281 -5.04 4.34 9.02
N GLN A 282 -4.31 5.29 8.47
CA GLN A 282 -4.91 6.25 7.57
C GLN A 282 -5.26 5.41 6.35
N PRO A 283 -6.54 5.37 5.95
CA PRO A 283 -6.91 4.64 4.75
C PRO A 283 -6.05 5.21 3.63
N ARG A 284 -5.11 4.42 3.10
CA ARG A 284 -4.52 4.69 1.78
C ARG A 284 -5.72 4.95 0.89
N ARG A 285 -5.74 6.12 0.23
CA ARG A 285 -6.91 6.54 -0.57
C ARG A 285 -7.29 5.36 -1.45
N GLY A 286 -8.53 4.89 -1.28
CA GLY A 286 -9.08 3.83 -2.11
C GLY A 286 -8.96 4.22 -3.58
N VAL A 287 -9.00 3.23 -4.47
CA VAL A 287 -9.10 3.49 -5.90
C VAL A 287 -10.27 4.42 -6.14
N ASP A 288 -10.03 5.57 -6.77
CA ASP A 288 -11.10 6.48 -7.16
C ASP A 288 -11.83 5.87 -8.36
N ARG A 289 -12.92 5.15 -8.07
CA ARG A 289 -13.72 4.46 -9.09
C ARG A 289 -14.17 5.41 -10.21
N THR A 290 -14.38 6.69 -9.91
CA THR A 290 -14.83 7.69 -10.90
C THR A 290 -13.80 7.95 -11.99
N GLN A 291 -12.52 7.67 -11.73
CA GLN A 291 -11.43 7.79 -12.69
C GLN A 291 -11.08 6.47 -13.38
N THR A 292 -11.59 5.34 -12.88
CA THR A 292 -11.28 4.01 -13.41
C THR A 292 -12.26 3.64 -14.52
N ARG A 293 -11.71 3.35 -15.70
CA ARG A 293 -12.43 2.94 -16.90
C ARG A 293 -12.42 1.43 -17.06
N VAL A 294 -13.61 0.84 -17.12
CA VAL A 294 -13.80 -0.61 -17.22
C VAL A 294 -14.43 -0.94 -18.56
N LEU A 295 -13.68 -1.62 -19.43
CA LEU A 295 -14.22 -2.19 -20.66
C LEU A 295 -14.75 -3.58 -20.38
N VAL A 296 -16.05 -3.79 -20.57
CA VAL A 296 -16.69 -5.09 -20.40
C VAL A 296 -16.93 -5.75 -21.76
N ILE A 297 -16.40 -6.96 -21.93
CA ILE A 297 -16.67 -7.81 -23.08
C ILE A 297 -18.06 -8.42 -22.89
N GLY A 298 -19.03 -7.96 -23.69
CA GLY A 298 -20.45 -8.24 -23.49
C GLY A 298 -20.83 -9.74 -23.49
N PRO A 299 -20.34 -10.55 -24.44
CA PRO A 299 -20.65 -11.98 -24.47
C PRO A 299 -20.29 -12.69 -23.15
N GLY A 300 -21.28 -13.34 -22.54
CA GLY A 300 -21.11 -14.10 -21.29
C GLY A 300 -21.25 -13.29 -20.00
N PHE A 301 -21.28 -11.95 -20.04
CA PHE A 301 -21.48 -11.10 -18.86
C PHE A 301 -22.95 -10.97 -18.42
N GLY A 302 -23.87 -11.59 -19.16
CA GLY A 302 -25.24 -11.77 -18.72
C GLY A 302 -26.09 -10.50 -18.74
N ARG A 303 -25.88 -9.54 -19.65
CA ARG A 303 -26.72 -8.32 -19.71
C ARG A 303 -28.22 -8.60 -19.77
N GLU A 304 -28.62 -9.69 -20.42
CA GLU A 304 -30.01 -10.13 -20.52
C GLU A 304 -30.41 -11.14 -19.42
N ILE A 305 -29.46 -11.95 -18.92
CA ILE A 305 -29.72 -13.09 -18.03
C ILE A 305 -29.50 -12.71 -16.54
N ASN A 306 -28.50 -11.89 -16.26
CA ASN A 306 -28.13 -11.37 -14.94
C ASN A 306 -27.93 -9.84 -14.98
N PRO A 307 -29.01 -9.05 -15.18
CA PRO A 307 -28.93 -7.60 -15.23
C PRO A 307 -28.40 -6.98 -13.92
N ARG A 308 -28.50 -7.71 -12.80
CA ARG A 308 -28.02 -7.24 -11.48
C ARG A 308 -26.51 -7.06 -11.45
N GLN A 309 -25.73 -7.93 -12.12
CA GLN A 309 -24.27 -7.79 -12.20
C GLN A 309 -23.88 -6.55 -13.00
N CYS A 310 -24.56 -6.30 -14.12
CA CYS A 310 -24.33 -5.13 -14.95
C CYS A 310 -24.66 -3.84 -14.17
N GLN A 311 -25.84 -3.81 -13.53
CA GLN A 311 -26.30 -2.68 -12.74
C GLN A 311 -25.36 -2.38 -11.56
N MET A 312 -24.83 -3.41 -10.89
CA MET A 312 -23.86 -3.23 -9.81
C MET A 312 -22.60 -2.50 -10.29
N LEU A 313 -22.05 -2.86 -11.45
CA LEU A 313 -20.87 -2.20 -12.00
C LEU A 313 -21.15 -0.74 -12.36
N GLU A 314 -22.26 -0.48 -13.03
CA GLU A 314 -22.67 0.87 -13.43
C GLU A 314 -22.93 1.78 -12.22
N GLN A 315 -23.47 1.22 -11.14
CA GLN A 315 -23.75 1.95 -9.90
C GLN A 315 -22.54 2.07 -8.96
N ALA A 316 -21.47 1.28 -9.17
CA ALA A 316 -20.29 1.30 -8.33
C ALA A 316 -19.43 2.57 -8.53
N GLY A 317 -19.74 3.40 -9.52
CA GLY A 317 -19.06 4.66 -9.78
C GLY A 317 -17.94 4.58 -10.81
N PHE A 318 -17.77 3.44 -11.50
CA PHE A 318 -16.82 3.29 -12.60
C PHE A 318 -17.30 3.99 -13.88
N GLN A 319 -16.35 4.35 -14.74
CA GLN A 319 -16.65 4.63 -16.14
C GLN A 319 -16.75 3.30 -16.89
N VAL A 320 -17.96 2.81 -17.15
CA VAL A 320 -18.16 1.48 -17.77
C VAL A 320 -18.48 1.63 -19.26
N HIS A 321 -17.75 0.90 -20.11
CA HIS A 321 -18.06 0.74 -21.52
C HIS A 321 -18.33 -0.72 -21.88
N TRP A 322 -19.38 -0.97 -22.64
CA TRP A 322 -19.83 -2.31 -23.00
C TRP A 322 -19.51 -2.60 -24.47
N CYS A 323 -18.56 -3.51 -24.71
CA CYS A 323 -18.26 -4.01 -26.05
C CYS A 323 -19.26 -5.13 -26.42
N CYS A 324 -20.41 -4.72 -26.96
CA CYS A 324 -21.48 -5.65 -27.39
C CYS A 324 -21.46 -5.97 -28.90
N ASN A 325 -20.72 -5.21 -29.72
CA ASN A 325 -20.71 -5.35 -31.18
C ASN A 325 -19.78 -6.48 -31.66
N ILE A 326 -19.84 -7.63 -30.98
CA ILE A 326 -19.07 -8.84 -31.27
C ILE A 326 -19.95 -10.08 -31.06
N PRO A 327 -19.74 -11.17 -31.81
CA PRO A 327 -20.62 -12.33 -31.72
C PRO A 327 -20.47 -13.07 -30.40
N ASN A 328 -21.47 -13.90 -30.06
CA ASN A 328 -21.36 -14.83 -28.94
C ASN A 328 -20.57 -16.08 -29.37
N PRO A 329 -19.43 -16.44 -28.74
CA PRO A 329 -18.58 -17.55 -29.18
C PRO A 329 -19.10 -18.90 -28.67
N GLU A 330 -20.31 -19.28 -29.08
CA GLU A 330 -20.96 -20.51 -28.62
C GLU A 330 -20.46 -21.78 -29.34
N GLN A 331 -19.88 -21.62 -30.54
CA GLN A 331 -19.45 -22.75 -31.35
C GLN A 331 -18.05 -23.23 -30.92
N PRO A 332 -17.81 -24.55 -30.84
CA PRO A 332 -16.46 -25.08 -30.72
C PRO A 332 -15.56 -24.50 -31.82
N ASN A 333 -14.32 -24.15 -31.46
CA ASN A 333 -13.35 -23.54 -32.37
C ASN A 333 -13.80 -22.21 -33.01
N PHE A 334 -14.63 -21.43 -32.31
CA PHE A 334 -15.06 -20.11 -32.75
C PHE A 334 -13.87 -19.26 -33.25
N PRO A 335 -13.91 -18.74 -34.50
CA PRO A 335 -12.80 -17.97 -35.05
C PRO A 335 -12.80 -16.58 -34.41
N VAL A 336 -12.01 -16.39 -33.35
CA VAL A 336 -11.94 -15.12 -32.60
C VAL A 336 -11.25 -14.01 -33.40
N ALA A 337 -10.26 -14.36 -34.22
CA ALA A 337 -9.35 -13.42 -34.88
C ALA A 337 -10.05 -12.33 -35.72
N PRO A 338 -11.09 -12.61 -36.53
CA PRO A 338 -11.79 -11.60 -37.32
C PRO A 338 -12.46 -10.49 -36.49
N TYR A 339 -12.75 -10.76 -35.21
CA TYR A 339 -13.47 -9.82 -34.35
C TYR A 339 -12.57 -9.02 -33.42
N LEU A 340 -11.29 -9.41 -33.28
CA LEU A 340 -10.33 -8.71 -32.42
C LEU A 340 -10.07 -7.28 -32.86
N GLY A 341 -10.14 -6.99 -34.18
CA GLY A 341 -9.99 -5.63 -34.70
C GLY A 341 -11.06 -4.66 -34.17
N ASN A 342 -12.30 -5.13 -34.02
CA ASN A 342 -13.38 -4.31 -33.45
C ASN A 342 -13.11 -4.02 -31.97
N ILE A 343 -12.70 -5.04 -31.20
CA ILE A 343 -12.38 -4.87 -29.78
C ILE A 343 -11.17 -3.94 -29.60
N MET A 344 -10.17 -4.04 -30.47
CA MET A 344 -9.00 -3.16 -30.43
C MET A 344 -9.39 -1.71 -30.70
N ALA A 345 -10.27 -1.44 -31.66
CA ALA A 345 -10.79 -0.09 -31.90
C ALA A 345 -11.53 0.47 -30.67
N GLU A 346 -12.33 -0.35 -29.99
CA GLU A 346 -13.00 0.03 -28.73
C GLU A 346 -11.99 0.30 -27.60
N ILE A 347 -10.92 -0.51 -27.49
CA ILE A 347 -9.82 -0.28 -26.54
C ILE A 347 -9.08 1.03 -26.85
N GLU A 348 -8.76 1.32 -28.11
CA GLU A 348 -8.05 2.55 -28.50
C GLU A 348 -8.88 3.80 -28.27
N TRP A 349 -10.19 3.72 -28.52
CA TRP A 349 -11.13 4.81 -28.31
C TRP A 349 -11.39 5.06 -26.82
N PHE A 350 -11.76 4.01 -26.08
CA PHE A 350 -12.15 4.12 -24.67
C PHE A 350 -10.94 4.22 -23.72
N ARG A 351 -9.81 3.63 -24.14
CA ARG A 351 -8.55 3.51 -23.38
C ARG A 351 -8.77 2.92 -21.99
N PRO A 352 -9.39 1.73 -21.83
CA PRO A 352 -9.73 1.21 -20.51
C PRO A 352 -8.52 1.03 -19.60
N ASP A 353 -8.74 1.16 -18.30
CA ASP A 353 -7.77 0.82 -17.26
C ASP A 353 -7.88 -0.66 -16.87
N VAL A 354 -9.07 -1.24 -16.99
CA VAL A 354 -9.35 -2.66 -16.72
C VAL A 354 -10.25 -3.25 -17.81
N VAL A 355 -9.96 -4.48 -18.23
CA VAL A 355 -10.87 -5.28 -19.05
C VAL A 355 -11.56 -6.34 -18.20
N ALA A 356 -12.88 -6.45 -18.30
CA ALA A 356 -13.67 -7.47 -17.62
C ALA A 356 -14.32 -8.41 -18.64
N CYS A 357 -14.11 -9.71 -18.45
CA CYS A 357 -14.72 -10.75 -19.26
C CYS A 357 -15.42 -11.76 -18.35
N ALA A 358 -16.49 -12.37 -18.84
CA ALA A 358 -17.18 -13.44 -18.14
C ALA A 358 -17.48 -14.59 -19.08
N SER A 359 -17.36 -15.83 -18.60
CA SER A 359 -17.87 -17.02 -19.29
C SER A 359 -17.33 -17.08 -20.73
N LYS A 360 -18.22 -17.15 -21.71
CA LYS A 360 -17.94 -17.13 -23.17
C LYS A 360 -17.03 -15.97 -23.60
N GLY A 361 -17.11 -14.81 -22.96
CA GLY A 361 -16.24 -13.65 -23.21
C GLY A 361 -14.75 -13.92 -22.95
N GLY A 362 -14.42 -14.95 -22.16
CA GLY A 362 -13.04 -15.37 -21.94
C GLY A 362 -12.30 -15.81 -23.21
N VAL A 363 -13.01 -16.25 -24.26
CA VAL A 363 -12.41 -16.56 -25.57
C VAL A 363 -11.77 -15.31 -26.19
N TYR A 364 -12.41 -14.15 -26.06
CA TYR A 364 -11.86 -12.88 -26.54
C TYR A 364 -10.67 -12.42 -25.70
N ALA A 365 -10.70 -12.60 -24.38
CA ALA A 365 -9.55 -12.31 -23.51
C ALA A 365 -8.30 -13.09 -23.97
N ALA A 366 -8.46 -14.41 -24.14
CA ALA A 366 -7.39 -15.27 -24.63
C ALA A 366 -6.86 -14.83 -26.01
N GLY A 367 -7.75 -14.50 -26.95
CA GLY A 367 -7.37 -13.98 -28.27
C GLY A 367 -6.61 -12.64 -28.20
N MET A 368 -7.07 -11.71 -27.36
CA MET A 368 -6.39 -10.43 -27.15
C MET A 368 -4.99 -10.58 -26.55
N TRP A 369 -4.79 -11.53 -25.63
CA TRP A 369 -3.47 -11.79 -25.06
C TRP A 369 -2.51 -12.42 -26.06
N GLN A 370 -2.98 -13.40 -26.85
CA GLN A 370 -2.17 -14.07 -27.86
C GLN A 370 -1.70 -13.10 -28.97
N THR A 371 -2.58 -12.19 -29.37
CA THR A 371 -2.30 -11.19 -30.41
C THR A 371 -1.59 -9.94 -29.88
N GLY A 372 -1.58 -9.75 -28.56
CA GLY A 372 -1.03 -8.55 -27.93
C GLY A 372 -1.93 -7.33 -28.00
N CYS A 373 -3.18 -7.45 -28.47
CA CYS A 373 -4.17 -6.36 -28.49
C CYS A 373 -4.49 -5.83 -27.09
N TRP A 374 -4.31 -6.64 -26.04
CA TRP A 374 -4.43 -6.20 -24.65
C TRP A 374 -3.36 -6.85 -23.77
N ARG A 375 -2.70 -6.03 -22.95
CA ARG A 375 -1.74 -6.46 -21.91
C ARG A 375 -1.93 -5.64 -20.63
N GLY A 376 -3.16 -5.26 -20.33
CA GLY A 376 -3.48 -4.54 -19.09
C GLY A 376 -4.20 -5.43 -18.07
N PRO A 377 -4.63 -4.83 -16.95
CA PRO A 377 -5.36 -5.53 -15.89
C PRO A 377 -6.62 -6.24 -16.41
N THR A 378 -6.90 -7.45 -15.91
CA THR A 378 -8.06 -8.24 -16.38
C THR A 378 -8.81 -8.97 -15.29
N LEU A 379 -10.14 -8.83 -15.28
CA LEU A 379 -11.06 -9.63 -14.49
C LEU A 379 -11.67 -10.73 -15.36
N LEU A 380 -11.61 -11.98 -14.91
CA LEU A 380 -12.26 -13.13 -15.51
C LEU A 380 -13.30 -13.71 -14.55
N LEU A 381 -14.58 -13.66 -14.89
CA LEU A 381 -15.65 -14.37 -14.18
C LEU A 381 -15.90 -15.70 -14.89
N ASN A 382 -15.81 -16.82 -14.18
CA ASN A 382 -15.89 -18.17 -14.72
C ASN A 382 -15.02 -18.37 -15.96
N ALA A 383 -13.70 -18.30 -15.76
CA ALA A 383 -12.72 -18.34 -16.84
C ALA A 383 -12.98 -19.47 -17.85
N HIS A 384 -13.08 -19.10 -19.13
CA HIS A 384 -13.26 -20.04 -20.23
C HIS A 384 -12.09 -21.04 -20.32
N PRO A 385 -12.31 -22.31 -20.70
CA PRO A 385 -11.23 -23.31 -20.84
C PRO A 385 -10.08 -22.87 -21.77
N CYS A 386 -10.34 -22.04 -22.78
CA CYS A 386 -9.30 -21.49 -23.65
C CYS A 386 -8.21 -20.73 -22.88
N CYS A 387 -8.55 -20.09 -21.76
CA CYS A 387 -7.57 -19.38 -20.92
C CYS A 387 -6.51 -20.33 -20.34
N GLN A 388 -6.85 -21.61 -20.10
CA GLN A 388 -5.87 -22.61 -19.66
C GLN A 388 -4.85 -22.93 -20.74
N ALA A 389 -5.29 -23.04 -22.00
CA ALA A 389 -4.41 -23.32 -23.12
C ALA A 389 -3.47 -22.14 -23.43
N THR A 390 -3.94 -20.91 -23.25
CA THR A 390 -3.11 -19.70 -23.49
C THR A 390 -2.21 -19.36 -22.31
N GLY A 391 -2.62 -19.72 -21.10
CA GLY A 391 -2.09 -19.16 -19.87
C GLY A 391 -2.47 -17.69 -19.68
N LEU A 392 -2.10 -17.17 -18.52
CA LEU A 392 -2.28 -15.78 -18.13
C LEU A 392 -1.05 -14.93 -18.54
N PRO A 393 -1.24 -13.69 -19.02
CA PRO A 393 -0.13 -12.82 -19.38
C PRO A 393 0.77 -12.46 -18.18
N LYS A 394 2.04 -12.17 -18.48
CA LYS A 394 3.06 -11.79 -17.50
C LYS A 394 3.11 -10.29 -17.28
N GLY A 395 3.51 -9.87 -16.07
CA GLY A 395 3.68 -8.48 -15.67
C GLY A 395 2.39 -7.69 -15.43
N VAL A 396 1.22 -8.35 -15.40
CA VAL A 396 -0.08 -7.68 -15.36
C VAL A 396 -0.99 -8.22 -14.26
N PRO A 397 -1.80 -7.36 -13.60
CA PRO A 397 -2.80 -7.78 -12.63
C PRO A 397 -3.93 -8.61 -13.26
N ILE A 398 -4.25 -9.76 -12.69
CA ILE A 398 -5.35 -10.61 -13.15
C ILE A 398 -6.11 -11.18 -11.96
N VAL A 399 -7.44 -11.07 -12.01
CA VAL A 399 -8.34 -11.71 -11.07
C VAL A 399 -9.14 -12.76 -11.82
N VAL A 400 -9.14 -13.98 -11.32
CA VAL A 400 -10.06 -15.04 -11.75
C VAL A 400 -11.06 -15.26 -10.63
N ALA A 401 -12.34 -15.06 -10.91
CA ALA A 401 -13.43 -15.42 -10.01
C ALA A 401 -14.15 -16.65 -10.57
N HIS A 402 -14.44 -17.66 -9.74
CA HIS A 402 -15.07 -18.88 -10.21
C HIS A 402 -15.94 -19.54 -9.13
N GLY A 403 -17.13 -20.00 -9.49
CA GLY A 403 -18.03 -20.76 -8.62
C GLY A 403 -17.72 -22.25 -8.59
N ALA A 404 -17.62 -22.87 -7.41
CA ALA A 404 -17.30 -24.30 -7.33
C ALA A 404 -18.39 -25.22 -7.90
N ASN A 405 -19.62 -24.72 -8.01
CA ASN A 405 -20.76 -25.43 -8.56
C ASN A 405 -21.12 -24.90 -9.96
N ASP A 406 -20.17 -24.30 -10.69
CA ASP A 406 -20.37 -23.86 -12.07
C ASP A 406 -20.74 -25.05 -12.96
N GLU A 407 -21.96 -25.02 -13.47
CA GLU A 407 -22.56 -26.04 -14.33
C GLU A 407 -22.26 -25.83 -15.83
N VAL A 408 -21.72 -24.67 -16.21
CA VAL A 408 -21.42 -24.29 -17.62
C VAL A 408 -19.96 -24.54 -17.95
N TYR A 409 -19.04 -24.15 -17.05
CA TYR A 409 -17.61 -24.45 -17.17
C TYR A 409 -17.08 -25.16 -15.92
N PRO A 410 -17.49 -26.42 -15.66
CA PRO A 410 -17.07 -27.15 -14.47
C PRO A 410 -15.54 -27.24 -14.42
N THR A 411 -14.93 -26.52 -13.48
CA THR A 411 -13.48 -26.45 -13.34
C THR A 411 -13.10 -26.68 -11.88
N GLY A 412 -12.26 -27.70 -11.64
CA GLY A 412 -11.75 -27.96 -10.30
C GLY A 412 -10.84 -26.83 -9.84
N ARG A 413 -10.84 -26.57 -8.52
CA ARG A 413 -9.93 -25.59 -7.90
C ARG A 413 -8.46 -25.80 -8.30
N GLN A 414 -8.01 -27.05 -8.37
CA GLN A 414 -6.62 -27.39 -8.72
C GLN A 414 -6.23 -26.88 -10.12
N ASP A 415 -7.16 -26.92 -11.08
CA ASP A 415 -6.95 -26.44 -12.44
C ASP A 415 -6.97 -24.91 -12.51
N LEU A 416 -7.82 -24.26 -11.71
CA LEU A 416 -7.81 -22.80 -11.55
C LEU A 416 -6.50 -22.32 -10.91
N GLU A 417 -6.00 -23.02 -9.88
CA GLU A 417 -4.69 -22.74 -9.29
C GLU A 417 -3.55 -23.02 -10.30
N ALA A 418 -3.70 -24.01 -11.18
CA ALA A 418 -2.77 -24.23 -12.29
C ALA A 418 -2.77 -23.06 -13.28
N LEU A 419 -3.93 -22.54 -13.64
CA LEU A 419 -4.07 -21.35 -14.47
C LEU A 419 -3.41 -20.13 -13.80
N ILE A 420 -3.69 -19.87 -12.52
CA ILE A 420 -3.09 -18.74 -11.78
C ILE A 420 -1.56 -18.82 -11.75
N ARG A 421 -0.99 -20.02 -11.61
CA ARG A 421 0.47 -20.24 -11.66
C ARG A 421 1.10 -19.87 -13.00
N THR A 422 0.33 -19.83 -14.10
CA THR A 422 0.84 -19.36 -15.39
C THR A 422 1.03 -17.84 -15.41
N GLY A 423 0.39 -17.09 -14.51
CA GLY A 423 0.50 -15.64 -14.40
C GLY A 423 1.74 -15.17 -13.65
N THR A 424 1.71 -13.92 -13.16
CA THR A 424 2.82 -13.32 -12.40
C THR A 424 2.53 -13.41 -10.90
N PRO A 425 3.47 -13.89 -10.08
CA PRO A 425 3.31 -13.91 -8.63
C PRO A 425 2.93 -12.53 -8.09
N ASN A 426 2.03 -12.48 -7.09
CA ASN A 426 1.47 -11.26 -6.48
C ASN A 426 0.59 -10.38 -7.39
N LEU A 427 0.55 -10.63 -8.69
CA LEU A 427 -0.34 -9.93 -9.61
C LEU A 427 -1.55 -10.76 -10.00
N CYS A 428 -1.57 -12.06 -9.73
CA CYS A 428 -2.68 -12.94 -10.04
C CYS A 428 -3.41 -13.43 -8.78
N PHE A 429 -4.74 -13.41 -8.81
CA PHE A 429 -5.59 -13.68 -7.65
C PHE A 429 -6.80 -14.54 -8.02
N LEU A 430 -7.14 -15.51 -7.16
CA LEU A 430 -8.23 -16.47 -7.38
C LEU A 430 -9.38 -16.28 -6.39
N TYR A 431 -10.44 -15.61 -6.81
CA TYR A 431 -11.68 -15.53 -6.04
C TYR A 431 -12.54 -16.79 -6.25
N TYR A 432 -12.32 -17.84 -5.45
CA TYR A 432 -13.03 -19.13 -5.60
C TYR A 432 -14.11 -19.33 -4.55
N THR A 433 -15.36 -19.54 -4.97
CA THR A 433 -16.49 -19.73 -4.05
C THR A 433 -16.87 -21.20 -3.91
N ALA A 434 -16.29 -21.89 -2.92
CA ALA A 434 -16.54 -23.32 -2.69
C ALA A 434 -17.64 -23.64 -1.68
N ASN A 435 -18.17 -24.86 -1.79
CA ASN A 435 -18.98 -25.46 -0.74
C ASN A 435 -18.15 -25.53 0.55
N SER A 436 -18.80 -25.34 1.71
CA SER A 436 -18.16 -25.65 2.98
C SER A 436 -17.84 -27.15 3.07
N GLY A 437 -17.09 -27.55 4.09
CA GLY A 437 -17.11 -28.95 4.49
C GLY A 437 -18.56 -29.42 4.79
N MET A 438 -18.78 -30.73 4.68
CA MET A 438 -20.08 -31.35 4.91
C MET A 438 -20.28 -31.59 6.42
N LEU A 439 -21.37 -31.09 6.99
CA LEU A 439 -21.82 -31.45 8.33
C LEU A 439 -22.66 -32.73 8.28
N SER A 440 -22.75 -33.46 9.39
CA SER A 440 -23.81 -34.48 9.57
C SER A 440 -25.16 -33.76 9.68
N PRO A 441 -26.20 -34.08 8.87
CA PRO A 441 -26.46 -35.30 8.09
C PRO A 441 -26.28 -35.15 6.56
N GLY A 442 -25.21 -34.52 6.09
CA GLY A 442 -24.92 -34.29 4.67
C GLY A 442 -25.15 -32.84 4.20
N MET A 443 -25.36 -31.90 5.12
CA MET A 443 -25.64 -30.50 4.80
C MET A 443 -24.36 -29.66 4.72
N PHE A 444 -24.31 -28.74 3.77
CA PHE A 444 -23.29 -27.69 3.74
C PHE A 444 -23.75 -26.49 4.57
N THR A 445 -22.84 -25.93 5.37
CA THR A 445 -23.06 -24.63 6.05
C THR A 445 -23.01 -23.45 5.09
N ARG A 446 -22.39 -23.64 3.93
CA ARG A 446 -22.34 -22.69 2.80
C ARG A 446 -22.27 -23.50 1.51
N GLU A 447 -23.14 -23.20 0.56
CA GLU A 447 -22.98 -23.67 -0.82
C GLU A 447 -22.11 -22.69 -1.60
N GLY A 448 -21.20 -23.22 -2.41
CA GLY A 448 -20.42 -22.47 -3.38
C GLY A 448 -21.29 -21.93 -4.50
N ASP A 449 -20.83 -20.89 -5.19
CA ASP A 449 -21.66 -20.34 -6.26
C ASP A 449 -21.76 -21.30 -7.44
N ARG A 450 -22.88 -21.17 -8.15
CA ARG A 450 -23.08 -21.69 -9.52
C ARG A 450 -22.50 -20.71 -10.55
N HIS A 451 -22.76 -20.96 -11.84
CA HIS A 451 -22.25 -20.11 -12.92
C HIS A 451 -22.59 -18.62 -12.74
N ASN A 452 -23.76 -18.25 -12.21
CA ASN A 452 -24.09 -16.82 -12.05
C ASN A 452 -23.32 -16.10 -10.93
N MET A 453 -22.54 -16.79 -10.11
CA MET A 453 -21.69 -16.20 -9.07
C MET A 453 -22.41 -15.17 -8.18
N GLU A 454 -23.51 -15.56 -7.53
CA GLU A 454 -24.31 -14.65 -6.68
C GLU A 454 -23.49 -13.98 -5.57
N SER A 455 -22.45 -14.63 -5.04
CA SER A 455 -21.58 -14.01 -4.02
C SER A 455 -20.89 -12.73 -4.51
N LEU A 456 -20.70 -12.55 -5.82
CA LEU A 456 -20.14 -11.32 -6.39
C LEU A 456 -21.08 -10.11 -6.25
N LEU A 457 -22.39 -10.36 -6.21
CA LEU A 457 -23.43 -9.35 -6.02
C LEU A 457 -23.63 -8.95 -4.56
N LEU A 458 -22.97 -9.65 -3.65
CA LEU A 458 -23.02 -9.34 -2.25
C LEU A 458 -21.86 -8.41 -1.93
N ARG A 459 -22.11 -7.49 -0.99
CA ARG A 459 -21.04 -6.90 -0.21
C ARG A 459 -20.02 -6.09 -1.01
N ASP A 460 -20.43 -5.50 -2.13
CA ASP A 460 -19.55 -4.73 -3.02
C ASP A 460 -18.36 -5.58 -3.52
N CYS A 461 -18.53 -6.90 -3.61
CA CYS A 461 -17.43 -7.83 -3.90
C CYS A 461 -16.91 -7.65 -5.32
N LEU A 462 -17.78 -7.67 -6.34
CA LEU A 462 -17.38 -7.46 -7.73
C LEU A 462 -16.64 -6.13 -7.96
N PRO A 463 -17.16 -4.97 -7.49
CA PRO A 463 -16.41 -3.71 -7.54
C PRO A 463 -15.05 -3.76 -6.85
N ARG A 464 -14.95 -4.38 -5.67
CA ARG A 464 -13.66 -4.53 -4.96
C ARG A 464 -12.66 -5.40 -5.72
N LEU A 465 -13.11 -6.42 -6.44
CA LEU A 465 -12.24 -7.20 -7.33
C LEU A 465 -11.70 -6.34 -8.48
N LEU A 466 -12.49 -5.41 -9.01
CA LEU A 466 -12.01 -4.45 -10.01
C LEU A 466 -11.05 -3.41 -9.41
N ASP A 467 -11.35 -2.87 -8.23
CA ASP A 467 -10.44 -1.97 -7.51
C ASP A 467 -9.08 -2.64 -7.28
N SER A 468 -9.09 -3.94 -6.95
CA SER A 468 -7.88 -4.72 -6.71
C SER A 468 -6.97 -4.82 -7.94
N LEU A 469 -7.54 -4.77 -9.15
CA LEU A 469 -6.80 -4.78 -10.41
C LEU A 469 -6.14 -3.44 -10.73
N ALA A 470 -6.76 -2.34 -10.30
CA ALA A 470 -6.24 -0.98 -10.46
C ALA A 470 -5.28 -0.58 -9.32
N CYS A 471 -5.20 -1.37 -8.25
CA CYS A 471 -4.42 -1.03 -7.08
C CYS A 471 -2.92 -1.37 -7.25
N PRO A 472 -1.98 -0.44 -6.96
CA PRO A 472 -0.54 -0.70 -7.12
C PRO A 472 0.02 -1.82 -6.24
N GLU A 473 -0.61 -2.11 -5.10
CA GLU A 473 -0.19 -3.18 -4.18
C GLU A 473 -0.57 -4.59 -4.66
N GLY A 474 -1.30 -4.67 -5.77
CA GLY A 474 -1.75 -5.90 -6.39
C GLY A 474 -3.09 -6.42 -5.83
N PRO A 475 -3.74 -7.34 -6.55
CA PRO A 475 -5.10 -7.75 -6.23
C PRO A 475 -5.25 -8.41 -4.86
N GLU A 476 -4.28 -9.25 -4.49
CA GLU A 476 -4.34 -10.05 -3.27
C GLU A 476 -4.30 -9.18 -2.00
N VAL A 477 -3.32 -8.28 -1.89
CA VAL A 477 -3.17 -7.37 -0.74
C VAL A 477 -4.37 -6.45 -0.63
N HIS A 478 -4.83 -5.90 -1.75
CA HIS A 478 -5.99 -5.02 -1.78
C HIS A 478 -7.25 -5.70 -1.22
N MET A 479 -7.48 -6.97 -1.62
CA MET A 479 -8.63 -7.72 -1.15
C MET A 479 -8.58 -8.01 0.35
N VAL A 480 -7.42 -8.41 0.88
CA VAL A 480 -7.23 -8.64 2.33
C VAL A 480 -7.44 -7.35 3.11
N ARG A 481 -6.84 -6.25 2.67
CA ARG A 481 -6.98 -4.92 3.29
C ARG A 481 -8.44 -4.50 3.40
N THR A 482 -9.19 -4.64 2.31
CA THR A 482 -10.58 -4.19 2.25
C THR A 482 -11.55 -5.09 3.03
N TRP A 483 -11.14 -6.26 3.50
CA TRP A 483 -11.96 -7.06 4.43
C TRP A 483 -12.10 -6.44 5.81
N GLN A 484 -11.08 -5.71 6.29
CA GLN A 484 -11.21 -4.97 7.55
C GLN A 484 -12.35 -3.95 7.50
N GLN A 485 -12.61 -3.37 6.33
CA GLN A 485 -13.69 -2.40 6.14
C GLN A 485 -15.08 -3.01 6.37
N ARG A 486 -15.17 -4.36 6.35
CA ARG A 486 -16.40 -5.13 6.64
C ARG A 486 -16.64 -5.35 8.13
N LEU A 487 -15.66 -5.03 8.98
CA LEU A 487 -15.85 -5.03 10.42
C LEU A 487 -16.72 -3.83 10.84
N GLY A 488 -17.57 -4.03 11.84
CA GLY A 488 -18.33 -2.95 12.47
C GLY A 488 -17.39 -1.90 13.08
N ASP A 489 -17.78 -0.63 13.05
CA ASP A 489 -16.89 0.47 13.47
C ASP A 489 -16.49 0.34 14.95
N VAL A 490 -17.40 -0.18 15.78
CA VAL A 490 -17.14 -0.53 17.19
C VAL A 490 -16.02 -1.56 17.33
N ARG A 491 -16.02 -2.60 16.47
CA ARG A 491 -15.00 -3.64 16.45
C ARG A 491 -13.66 -3.08 16.00
N VAL A 492 -13.65 -2.29 14.92
CA VAL A 492 -12.44 -1.66 14.38
C VAL A 492 -11.78 -0.77 15.45
N ALA A 493 -12.58 0.06 16.13
CA ALA A 493 -12.07 0.92 17.20
C ALA A 493 -11.48 0.12 18.37
N ALA A 494 -12.15 -0.97 18.77
CA ALA A 494 -11.70 -1.82 19.85
C ALA A 494 -10.40 -2.57 19.51
N GLU A 495 -10.32 -3.18 18.32
CA GLU A 495 -9.10 -3.86 17.86
C GLU A 495 -7.93 -2.89 17.67
N SER A 496 -8.17 -1.70 17.11
CA SER A 496 -7.14 -0.66 16.97
C SER A 496 -6.62 -0.22 18.33
N TRP A 497 -7.50 -0.08 19.33
CA TRP A 497 -7.10 0.24 20.69
C TRP A 497 -6.28 -0.89 21.30
N LEU A 498 -6.70 -2.16 21.17
CA LEU A 498 -5.97 -3.32 21.70
C LEU A 498 -4.59 -3.48 21.02
N GLY A 499 -4.50 -3.11 19.75
CA GLY A 499 -3.30 -3.19 18.94
C GLY A 499 -3.24 -4.46 18.10
N TYR A 500 -2.48 -4.39 17.00
CA TYR A 500 -2.38 -5.45 15.99
C TYR A 500 -1.00 -6.15 16.00
N THR A 501 -0.21 -5.94 17.04
CA THR A 501 1.16 -6.46 17.15
C THR A 501 1.41 -6.95 18.58
N PRO A 502 2.18 -8.03 18.78
CA PRO A 502 2.54 -8.51 20.12
C PRO A 502 3.11 -7.42 21.04
N GLU A 503 3.94 -6.53 20.49
CA GLU A 503 4.58 -5.44 21.22
C GLU A 503 3.56 -4.43 21.77
N ARG A 504 2.50 -4.16 21.01
CA ARG A 504 1.41 -3.27 21.43
C ARG A 504 0.53 -3.93 22.48
N LEU A 505 0.34 -5.24 22.43
CA LEU A 505 -0.41 -5.96 23.45
C LEU A 505 0.35 -5.98 24.78
N ARG A 506 1.67 -6.09 24.72
CA ARG A 506 2.57 -6.15 25.89
C ARG A 506 2.50 -4.92 26.78
N ARG A 507 2.14 -3.74 26.25
CA ARG A 507 1.91 -2.53 27.08
C ARG A 507 0.83 -2.70 28.14
N LEU A 508 -0.09 -3.67 27.95
CA LEU A 508 -1.17 -3.93 28.89
C LEU A 508 -0.72 -4.83 30.04
N TRP A 509 0.45 -5.47 29.96
CA TRP A 509 0.88 -6.46 30.94
C TRP A 509 1.05 -5.83 32.34
N ALA A 510 0.64 -6.53 33.38
CA ALA A 510 0.76 -6.11 34.78
C ALA A 510 1.90 -6.85 35.51
N SER A 511 2.45 -7.91 34.90
CA SER A 511 3.63 -8.60 35.40
C SER A 511 4.82 -7.64 35.55
N PRO A 512 5.72 -7.87 36.52
CA PRO A 512 6.86 -6.99 36.75
C PRO A 512 7.66 -6.75 35.47
N ARG A 513 7.91 -5.47 35.16
CA ARG A 513 8.62 -5.03 33.95
C ARG A 513 7.98 -5.50 32.63
N HIS A 514 6.70 -5.89 32.65
CA HIS A 514 5.98 -6.44 31.50
C HIS A 514 6.67 -7.68 30.90
N LEU A 515 7.29 -8.51 31.75
CA LEU A 515 8.07 -9.66 31.30
C LEU A 515 7.30 -10.97 31.21
N GLY A 516 6.21 -11.15 31.94
CA GLY A 516 5.45 -12.41 31.96
C GLY A 516 6.30 -13.64 32.34
N ARG A 517 7.37 -13.45 33.12
CA ARG A 517 8.30 -14.50 33.56
C ARG A 517 7.94 -15.12 34.92
N GLY A 518 6.83 -14.68 35.54
CA GLY A 518 6.37 -15.22 36.82
C GLY A 518 5.59 -16.53 36.65
N GLU A 519 5.38 -17.26 37.76
CA GLU A 519 4.54 -18.47 37.78
C GLU A 519 3.07 -18.15 37.46
N ARG A 520 2.60 -16.97 37.86
CA ARG A 520 1.27 -16.47 37.52
C ARG A 520 1.24 -15.96 36.09
N GLN A 521 0.42 -16.58 35.25
CA GLN A 521 0.21 -16.19 33.85
C GLN A 521 -1.15 -15.53 33.59
N LEU A 522 -2.13 -15.72 34.48
CA LEU A 522 -3.47 -15.14 34.36
C LEU A 522 -3.65 -13.90 35.25
N PHE A 523 -3.95 -12.77 34.63
CA PHE A 523 -4.14 -11.49 35.29
C PHE A 523 -5.57 -11.01 35.06
N THR A 524 -6.34 -10.87 36.15
CA THR A 524 -7.72 -10.38 36.07
C THR A 524 -7.75 -8.93 35.59
N VAL A 525 -8.56 -8.66 34.57
CA VAL A 525 -8.77 -7.32 34.05
C VAL A 525 -9.98 -6.70 34.77
N SER A 526 -9.82 -5.49 35.30
CA SER A 526 -10.90 -4.79 36.00
C SER A 526 -12.10 -4.54 35.08
N PRO A 527 -13.34 -4.87 35.49
CA PRO A 527 -14.55 -4.58 34.69
C PRO A 527 -14.74 -3.09 34.33
N GLU A 528 -14.16 -2.19 35.13
CA GLU A 528 -14.23 -0.74 34.92
C GLU A 528 -13.12 -0.21 33.99
N SER A 529 -12.18 -1.07 33.59
CA SER A 529 -11.05 -0.66 32.74
C SER A 529 -11.44 -0.52 31.28
N GLU A 530 -10.71 0.33 30.55
CA GLU A 530 -10.87 0.46 29.11
C GLU A 530 -10.57 -0.86 28.37
N GLU A 531 -9.60 -1.64 28.85
CA GLU A 531 -9.27 -2.96 28.28
C GLU A 531 -10.45 -3.92 28.31
N PHE A 532 -11.13 -4.03 29.46
CA PHE A 532 -12.34 -4.86 29.57
C PHE A 532 -13.40 -4.39 28.58
N ALA A 533 -13.64 -3.07 28.51
CA ALA A 533 -14.60 -2.50 27.58
C ALA A 533 -14.26 -2.81 26.11
N ARG A 534 -12.98 -2.76 25.71
CA ARG A 534 -12.54 -3.10 24.35
C ARG A 534 -12.68 -4.59 24.06
N VAL A 535 -12.29 -5.47 24.98
CA VAL A 535 -12.45 -6.93 24.82
C VAL A 535 -13.94 -7.29 24.72
N ALA A 536 -14.78 -6.72 25.57
CA ALA A 536 -16.23 -6.94 25.54
C ALA A 536 -16.86 -6.41 24.24
N ALA A 537 -16.44 -5.24 23.77
CA ALA A 537 -16.88 -4.68 22.48
C ALA A 537 -16.49 -5.59 21.31
N CYS A 538 -15.26 -6.13 21.34
CA CYS A 538 -14.80 -7.14 20.39
C CYS A 538 -15.69 -8.39 20.45
N PHE A 539 -15.93 -8.94 21.64
CA PHE A 539 -16.74 -10.14 21.84
C PHE A 539 -18.18 -9.98 21.35
N LYS A 540 -18.81 -8.83 21.62
CA LYS A 540 -20.20 -8.53 21.26
C LYS A 540 -20.38 -7.97 19.86
N ALA A 541 -19.30 -7.67 19.15
CA ALA A 541 -19.38 -7.09 17.82
C ALA A 541 -20.22 -7.97 16.88
N VAL A 542 -21.21 -7.35 16.26
CA VAL A 542 -21.93 -7.95 15.13
C VAL A 542 -21.26 -7.48 13.84
N PRO A 543 -21.03 -8.36 12.85
CA PRO A 543 -20.48 -7.94 11.57
C PRO A 543 -21.40 -6.91 10.89
N LYS A 544 -20.84 -6.05 10.02
CA LYS A 544 -21.65 -5.10 9.23
C LYS A 544 -22.69 -5.82 8.35
N GLU A 545 -22.43 -7.07 8.01
CA GLU A 545 -23.30 -7.88 7.16
C GLU A 545 -23.73 -9.18 7.83
N THR A 546 -24.89 -9.68 7.42
CA THR A 546 -25.34 -11.01 7.76
C THR A 546 -24.27 -12.05 7.43
N PRO A 547 -23.83 -12.89 8.39
CA PRO A 547 -22.85 -13.94 8.15
C PRO A 547 -23.25 -14.87 7.00
N ALA A 548 -22.26 -15.38 6.26
CA ALA A 548 -22.52 -16.35 5.19
C ALA A 548 -22.85 -17.75 5.72
N TYR A 549 -22.49 -18.03 6.97
CA TYR A 549 -22.77 -19.28 7.66
C TYR A 549 -24.07 -19.15 8.46
N LEU A 550 -25.00 -20.07 8.21
CA LEU A 550 -26.24 -20.18 8.96
C LEU A 550 -25.93 -20.70 10.36
N LEU A 551 -25.80 -19.80 11.34
CA LEU A 551 -25.62 -20.16 12.74
C LEU A 551 -26.72 -19.54 13.60
N TYR A 552 -26.95 -20.19 14.76
CA TYR A 552 -27.82 -19.90 15.91
C TYR A 552 -28.80 -18.70 15.82
N PRO A 553 -30.05 -18.84 16.31
CA PRO A 553 -31.00 -17.73 16.38
C PRO A 553 -30.39 -16.49 17.07
N PRO A 554 -30.42 -15.30 16.44
CA PRO A 554 -29.79 -14.09 16.98
C PRO A 554 -30.23 -13.71 18.40
N ALA A 555 -31.48 -14.04 18.77
CA ALA A 555 -32.09 -13.68 20.06
C ALA A 555 -31.41 -14.28 21.30
N GLU A 556 -30.70 -15.40 21.16
CA GLU A 556 -29.98 -16.01 22.29
C GLU A 556 -28.65 -15.29 22.57
N TRP A 557 -27.98 -14.79 21.53
CA TRP A 557 -26.69 -14.12 21.67
C TRP A 557 -26.78 -12.79 22.43
N GLU A 558 -27.92 -12.10 22.33
CA GLU A 558 -28.19 -10.86 23.06
C GLU A 558 -28.09 -11.06 24.58
N ARG A 559 -28.49 -12.23 25.08
CA ARG A 559 -28.50 -12.56 26.52
C ARG A 559 -27.13 -12.96 27.07
N VAL A 560 -26.18 -13.31 26.22
CA VAL A 560 -24.82 -13.70 26.64
C VAL A 560 -24.13 -12.50 27.29
N GLN A 561 -23.35 -12.71 28.34
CA GLN A 561 -22.61 -11.63 29.01
C GLN A 561 -21.15 -12.03 29.20
N VAL A 562 -20.25 -11.04 29.11
CA VAL A 562 -18.85 -11.22 29.49
C VAL A 562 -18.77 -11.04 31.01
N VAL A 563 -18.68 -12.15 31.73
CA VAL A 563 -18.65 -12.15 33.20
C VAL A 563 -17.27 -11.83 33.77
N ARG A 564 -16.21 -12.19 33.03
CA ARG A 564 -14.82 -12.04 33.46
C ARG A 564 -13.90 -11.96 32.25
N VAL A 565 -12.87 -11.12 32.33
CA VAL A 565 -11.75 -11.09 31.38
C VAL A 565 -10.46 -11.31 32.16
N GLU A 566 -9.64 -12.24 31.68
CA GLU A 566 -8.32 -12.52 32.22
C GLU A 566 -7.32 -12.39 31.08
N ARG A 567 -6.31 -11.53 31.27
CA ARG A 567 -5.21 -11.38 30.35
C ARG A 567 -4.17 -12.46 30.61
N ILE A 568 -3.70 -13.06 29.53
CA ILE A 568 -2.61 -14.03 29.56
C ILE A 568 -1.29 -13.28 29.36
N GLU A 569 -0.38 -13.44 30.32
CA GLU A 569 0.96 -12.87 30.31
C GLU A 569 1.98 -14.00 30.44
N ASN A 570 2.35 -14.60 29.31
CA ASN A 570 3.31 -15.70 29.25
C ASN A 570 4.51 -15.28 28.38
N GLY A 571 5.54 -14.73 29.03
CA GLY A 571 6.74 -14.22 28.36
C GLY A 571 7.55 -15.31 27.68
N ALA A 572 7.60 -16.52 28.26
CA ALA A 572 8.29 -17.66 27.68
C ALA A 572 7.65 -18.09 26.35
N GLN A 573 6.32 -18.13 26.30
CA GLN A 573 5.58 -18.43 25.07
C GLN A 573 5.72 -17.31 24.02
N GLU A 574 5.72 -16.04 24.44
CA GLU A 574 5.95 -14.91 23.54
C GLU A 574 7.33 -14.97 22.89
N GLU A 575 8.39 -15.18 23.68
CA GLU A 575 9.78 -15.24 23.23
C GLU A 575 10.07 -16.52 22.42
N GLY A 576 9.54 -17.67 22.86
CA GLY A 576 9.81 -18.98 22.27
C GLY A 576 8.95 -19.31 21.05
N CYS A 577 7.74 -18.78 20.95
CA CYS A 577 6.79 -19.13 19.89
C CYS A 577 6.31 -17.91 19.09
N THR A 578 5.70 -16.93 19.75
CA THR A 578 4.99 -15.83 19.06
C THR A 578 5.93 -14.93 18.26
N ARG A 579 7.02 -14.46 18.88
CA ARG A 579 7.97 -13.53 18.25
C ARG A 579 8.71 -14.18 17.07
N PRO A 580 9.28 -15.39 17.18
CA PRO A 580 9.89 -16.06 16.02
C PRO A 580 8.92 -16.27 14.87
N TYR A 581 7.66 -16.65 15.16
CA TYR A 581 6.65 -16.85 14.12
C TYR A 581 6.27 -15.53 13.43
N CYS A 582 6.10 -14.45 14.19
CA CYS A 582 5.81 -13.13 13.65
C CYS A 582 6.95 -12.62 12.75
N GLN A 583 8.21 -12.77 13.19
CA GLN A 583 9.38 -12.40 12.40
C GLN A 583 9.50 -13.24 11.13
N ALA A 584 9.27 -14.54 11.21
CA ALA A 584 9.28 -15.42 10.05
C ALA A 584 8.19 -15.02 9.05
N LEU A 585 6.96 -14.75 9.50
CA LEU A 585 5.85 -14.34 8.63
C LEU A 585 6.16 -13.02 7.93
N ARG A 586 6.66 -12.04 8.69
CA ARG A 586 7.10 -10.74 8.16
C ARG A 586 8.13 -10.92 7.06
N ARG A 587 9.23 -11.64 7.33
CA ARG A 587 10.28 -11.94 6.34
C ARG A 587 9.70 -12.65 5.12
N SER A 588 8.84 -13.64 5.33
CA SER A 588 8.20 -14.37 4.24
C SER A 588 7.42 -13.42 3.32
N LEU A 589 6.65 -12.47 3.85
CA LEU A 589 5.91 -11.49 3.04
C LEU A 589 6.85 -10.52 2.31
N GLU A 590 7.87 -10.03 3.01
CA GLU A 590 8.86 -9.10 2.47
C GLU A 590 9.69 -9.76 1.34
N ASP A 591 10.07 -11.03 1.49
CA ASP A 591 10.74 -11.83 0.44
C ASP A 591 9.89 -12.00 -0.82
N GLN A 592 8.57 -11.81 -0.71
CA GLN A 592 7.64 -11.83 -1.84
C GLN A 592 7.41 -10.42 -2.40
N GLY A 593 8.09 -9.40 -1.89
CA GLY A 593 7.89 -8.00 -2.28
C GLY A 593 6.62 -7.36 -1.72
N LEU A 594 6.07 -7.92 -0.63
CA LEU A 594 4.90 -7.37 0.06
C LEU A 594 5.32 -6.79 1.41
N ASP A 595 4.83 -5.58 1.72
CA ASP A 595 5.04 -4.98 3.04
C ASP A 595 4.16 -5.66 4.10
N PHE A 596 4.74 -5.99 5.26
CA PHE A 596 3.96 -6.42 6.40
C PHE A 596 3.21 -5.23 7.02
N GLU A 597 1.89 -5.31 7.01
CA GLU A 597 0.99 -4.31 7.58
C GLU A 597 0.15 -4.91 8.73
N PRO A 598 0.33 -4.43 9.98
CA PRO A 598 -0.53 -4.82 11.10
C PRO A 598 -2.00 -4.47 10.86
N GLY A 599 -2.91 -5.38 11.23
CA GLY A 599 -4.33 -5.27 10.92
C GLY A 599 -4.69 -5.95 9.60
N VAL A 600 -3.87 -5.80 8.57
CA VAL A 600 -4.06 -6.51 7.30
C VAL A 600 -3.58 -7.96 7.42
N HIS A 601 -2.38 -8.15 7.98
CA HIS A 601 -1.76 -9.48 8.15
C HIS A 601 -1.89 -10.03 9.57
N THR A 602 -2.50 -9.24 10.47
CA THR A 602 -2.83 -9.65 11.83
C THR A 602 -4.26 -9.27 12.15
N CYS A 603 -4.98 -10.15 12.83
CA CYS A 603 -6.37 -9.90 13.21
C CYS A 603 -6.69 -10.49 14.57
N TRP A 604 -7.72 -9.98 15.23
CA TRP A 604 -8.22 -10.56 16.47
C TRP A 604 -9.25 -11.63 16.17
N GLY A 605 -9.09 -12.82 16.74
CA GLY A 605 -10.03 -13.93 16.61
C GLY A 605 -10.29 -14.62 17.94
N PHE A 606 -11.25 -15.54 17.92
CA PHE A 606 -11.70 -16.29 19.08
C PHE A 606 -11.49 -17.78 18.88
N HIS A 607 -11.03 -18.45 19.92
CA HIS A 607 -10.87 -19.90 19.98
C HIS A 607 -11.66 -20.48 21.16
N GLY A 608 -12.47 -21.48 20.86
CA GLY A 608 -13.16 -22.29 21.87
C GLY A 608 -12.44 -23.62 22.03
N ALA A 609 -12.37 -24.09 23.26
CA ALA A 609 -11.96 -25.44 23.62
C ALA A 609 -12.62 -25.83 24.96
N ASP A 610 -12.38 -27.05 25.44
CA ASP A 610 -12.70 -27.40 26.83
C ASP A 610 -11.69 -26.78 27.81
N ALA A 611 -12.06 -26.72 29.09
CA ALA A 611 -11.27 -26.03 30.11
C ALA A 611 -9.85 -26.62 30.27
N GLU A 612 -9.70 -27.94 30.14
CA GLU A 612 -8.40 -28.61 30.22
C GLU A 612 -7.49 -28.20 29.06
N ALA A 613 -8.03 -28.13 27.84
CA ALA A 613 -7.30 -27.65 26.68
C ALA A 613 -6.92 -26.17 26.81
N VAL A 614 -7.83 -25.32 27.31
CA VAL A 614 -7.54 -23.89 27.56
C VAL A 614 -6.40 -23.73 28.56
N GLU A 615 -6.44 -24.44 29.69
CA GLU A 615 -5.39 -24.39 30.72
C GLU A 615 -4.04 -24.87 30.17
N SER A 616 -4.05 -25.94 29.37
CA SER A 616 -2.84 -26.45 28.70
C SER A 616 -2.23 -25.42 27.73
N ILE A 617 -3.06 -24.71 26.96
CA ILE A 617 -2.61 -23.67 26.02
C ILE A 617 -1.97 -22.49 26.76
N ILE A 618 -2.53 -22.11 27.91
CA ILE A 618 -2.04 -21.00 28.74
C ILE A 618 -0.70 -21.37 29.38
N THR A 619 -0.66 -22.53 30.02
CA THR A 619 0.42 -22.92 30.93
C THR A 619 1.63 -23.53 30.25
N ASN A 620 1.47 -24.12 29.06
CA ASN A 620 2.56 -24.80 28.38
C ASN A 620 3.50 -23.81 27.66
N PRO A 621 4.72 -23.57 28.17
CA PRO A 621 5.61 -22.54 27.63
C PRO A 621 6.27 -22.93 26.30
N VAL A 622 6.21 -24.22 25.93
CA VAL A 622 6.85 -24.76 24.72
C VAL A 622 5.85 -25.01 23.61
N ASN A 623 4.67 -25.53 23.95
CA ASN A 623 3.72 -26.03 22.95
C ASN A 623 2.50 -25.14 22.74
N GLY A 624 2.12 -24.29 23.72
CA GLY A 624 0.99 -23.37 23.59
C GLY A 624 -0.20 -23.92 22.81
N PHE A 625 -0.58 -23.22 21.74
CA PHE A 625 -1.43 -23.79 20.69
C PHE A 625 -0.70 -24.88 19.92
N GLN A 626 -1.15 -26.13 20.06
CA GLN A 626 -0.67 -27.25 19.26
C GLN A 626 -1.45 -27.34 17.94
N PRO A 627 -0.87 -26.94 16.80
CA PRO A 627 -1.67 -26.70 15.62
C PRO A 627 -2.14 -27.95 14.88
N LEU A 628 -1.64 -29.12 15.28
CA LEU A 628 -2.07 -30.43 14.77
C LEU A 628 -3.00 -31.17 15.74
N ALA A 629 -3.24 -30.62 16.94
CA ALA A 629 -4.00 -31.29 17.98
C ALA A 629 -5.53 -31.19 17.81
N ALA A 630 -6.02 -30.41 16.85
CA ALA A 630 -7.46 -30.30 16.60
C ALA A 630 -7.93 -31.34 15.59
N GLY A 631 -8.92 -32.16 15.99
CA GLY A 631 -9.63 -33.02 15.05
C GLY A 631 -10.29 -34.31 15.56
N SER A 632 -10.54 -34.52 16.87
CA SER A 632 -11.15 -35.79 17.32
C SER A 632 -12.65 -35.78 17.59
N ARG A 633 -13.28 -34.62 17.86
CA ARG A 633 -14.68 -34.61 18.36
C ARG A 633 -15.75 -34.19 17.34
N ASN A 634 -15.44 -33.31 16.39
CA ASN A 634 -16.37 -32.87 15.35
C ASN A 634 -15.57 -32.73 14.06
N SER A 635 -16.04 -33.32 12.96
CA SER A 635 -15.40 -33.37 11.64
C SER A 635 -14.59 -32.10 11.38
N ALA A 636 -13.30 -32.23 11.04
CA ALA A 636 -12.39 -31.14 10.73
C ALA A 636 -12.87 -30.35 9.50
N LEU A 637 -13.90 -29.52 9.69
CA LEU A 637 -14.71 -28.89 8.65
C LEU A 637 -13.86 -28.08 7.68
N TRP A 638 -12.75 -27.56 8.20
CA TRP A 638 -11.79 -26.70 7.50
C TRP A 638 -10.38 -27.30 7.50
N GLY A 639 -10.26 -28.61 7.71
CA GLY A 639 -9.00 -29.37 7.70
C GLY A 639 -8.32 -29.44 9.05
N SER A 640 -7.48 -30.44 9.31
CA SER A 640 -6.95 -30.68 10.66
C SER A 640 -6.09 -29.50 11.14
N GLY A 641 -6.49 -28.89 12.25
CA GLY A 641 -5.66 -27.96 13.00
C GLY A 641 -6.43 -26.98 13.88
N THR A 642 -5.72 -26.11 14.60
CA THR A 642 -6.33 -25.15 15.53
C THR A 642 -7.19 -24.14 14.79
N TYR A 643 -8.46 -24.03 15.19
CA TYR A 643 -9.42 -23.12 14.57
C TYR A 643 -9.62 -21.85 15.38
N PHE A 644 -9.73 -20.74 14.67
CA PHE A 644 -10.16 -19.46 15.21
C PHE A 644 -11.32 -18.96 14.37
N ALA A 645 -12.30 -18.33 15.01
CA ALA A 645 -13.35 -17.61 14.32
C ALA A 645 -13.19 -16.11 14.56
N ARG A 646 -13.56 -15.31 13.56
CA ARG A 646 -13.61 -13.85 13.70
C ARG A 646 -14.57 -13.43 14.82
N ASP A 647 -15.74 -14.06 14.88
CA ASP A 647 -16.84 -13.67 15.77
C ASP A 647 -17.00 -14.68 16.91
N ALA A 648 -17.09 -14.19 18.15
CA ALA A 648 -17.29 -15.05 19.32
C ALA A 648 -18.63 -15.80 19.27
N GLN A 649 -19.65 -15.20 18.65
CA GLN A 649 -20.96 -15.84 18.45
C GLN A 649 -20.84 -17.14 17.65
N TYR A 650 -19.97 -17.15 16.62
CA TYR A 650 -19.71 -18.35 15.83
C TYR A 650 -19.15 -19.45 16.73
N VAL A 651 -18.13 -19.15 17.53
CA VAL A 651 -17.51 -20.11 18.46
C VAL A 651 -18.51 -20.61 19.50
N ALA A 652 -19.30 -19.73 20.10
CA ALA A 652 -20.23 -20.09 21.16
C ALA A 652 -21.44 -20.90 20.67
N GLY A 653 -21.97 -20.58 19.48
CA GLY A 653 -23.09 -21.28 18.85
C GLY A 653 -22.67 -22.55 18.10
N SER A 654 -21.40 -22.67 17.75
CA SER A 654 -20.84 -23.91 17.22
C SER A 654 -20.44 -24.86 18.35
N HIS A 655 -20.34 -26.16 18.06
CA HIS A 655 -19.73 -27.14 18.97
C HIS A 655 -18.20 -27.00 19.09
N PHE A 656 -17.63 -25.82 18.80
CA PHE A 656 -16.21 -25.53 18.99
C PHE A 656 -15.89 -25.06 20.42
N CYS A 657 -16.88 -24.57 21.17
CA CYS A 657 -16.70 -24.32 22.61
C CYS A 657 -16.97 -25.59 23.43
N GLY A 658 -16.18 -25.83 24.47
CA GLY A 658 -16.46 -26.90 25.44
C GLY A 658 -17.82 -26.72 26.14
N PRO A 659 -18.34 -27.77 26.80
CA PRO A 659 -19.58 -27.67 27.56
C PRO A 659 -19.48 -26.57 28.62
N PRO A 660 -20.59 -25.88 28.94
CA PRO A 660 -20.60 -24.91 30.02
C PRO A 660 -20.21 -25.55 31.36
N ALA A 661 -19.55 -24.78 32.21
CA ALA A 661 -19.30 -25.15 33.59
C ALA A 661 -20.62 -25.29 34.38
N GLY A 662 -20.53 -25.81 35.61
CA GLY A 662 -21.71 -26.06 36.45
C GLY A 662 -22.54 -24.81 36.76
N ASP A 663 -21.96 -23.61 36.67
CA ASP A 663 -22.63 -22.31 36.84
C ASP A 663 -23.17 -21.73 35.51
N GLY A 664 -23.06 -22.48 34.40
CA GLY A 664 -23.48 -22.06 33.07
C GLY A 664 -22.45 -21.23 32.30
N THR A 665 -21.29 -20.90 32.90
CA THR A 665 -20.25 -20.11 32.23
C THR A 665 -19.46 -20.92 31.21
N ARG A 666 -18.87 -20.24 30.23
CA ARG A 666 -17.98 -20.83 29.23
C ARG A 666 -16.70 -20.01 29.14
N GLN A 667 -15.61 -20.67 28.80
CA GLN A 667 -14.31 -20.03 28.57
C GLN A 667 -13.98 -20.01 27.08
N MET A 668 -13.34 -18.93 26.65
CA MET A 668 -12.93 -18.71 25.27
C MET A 668 -11.65 -17.88 25.27
N LEU A 669 -10.73 -18.21 24.37
CA LEU A 669 -9.52 -17.42 24.16
C LEU A 669 -9.79 -16.38 23.09
N MET A 670 -9.45 -15.12 23.36
CA MET A 670 -9.34 -14.07 22.34
C MET A 670 -7.86 -13.90 22.01
N CYS A 671 -7.50 -14.11 20.75
CA CYS A 671 -6.11 -14.20 20.32
C CYS A 671 -5.82 -13.19 19.21
N LEU A 672 -4.65 -12.55 19.29
CA LEU A 672 -4.07 -11.84 18.15
C LEU A 672 -3.45 -12.87 17.21
N LEU A 673 -4.07 -13.03 16.05
CA LEU A 673 -3.68 -13.99 15.03
C LEU A 673 -2.73 -13.35 14.04
N LEU A 674 -1.75 -14.13 13.60
CA LEU A 674 -0.89 -13.84 12.47
C LEU A 674 -1.51 -14.60 11.28
N SER A 675 -2.46 -13.96 10.59
CA SER A 675 -3.39 -14.61 9.67
C SER A 675 -2.82 -14.93 8.29
N GLY A 676 -1.58 -14.50 8.02
CA GLY A 676 -0.91 -14.71 6.73
C GLY A 676 -1.80 -14.28 5.57
N MET A 677 -1.87 -15.14 4.54
CA MET A 677 -2.80 -14.95 3.43
C MET A 677 -4.07 -15.75 3.67
N PRO A 678 -5.24 -15.12 3.59
CA PRO A 678 -6.50 -15.82 3.77
C PRO A 678 -6.78 -16.88 2.71
N CYS A 679 -7.40 -17.97 3.15
CA CYS A 679 -7.86 -19.06 2.29
C CYS A 679 -9.26 -19.52 2.70
N LEU A 680 -10.08 -20.00 1.76
CA LEU A 680 -11.28 -20.76 2.10
C LEU A 680 -10.87 -22.03 2.86
N GLY A 681 -11.57 -22.32 3.95
CA GLY A 681 -11.38 -23.56 4.69
C GLY A 681 -11.70 -24.78 3.80
N ASP A 682 -10.91 -25.83 3.96
CA ASP A 682 -10.99 -27.05 3.16
C ASP A 682 -10.73 -28.24 4.10
N PRO A 683 -11.64 -29.24 4.18
CA PRO A 683 -11.45 -30.44 5.00
C PRO A 683 -10.14 -31.21 4.75
N GLU A 684 -9.54 -31.06 3.58
CA GLU A 684 -8.26 -31.68 3.22
C GLU A 684 -7.04 -30.90 3.74
N HIS A 685 -7.22 -29.66 4.21
CA HIS A 685 -6.11 -28.89 4.77
C HIS A 685 -5.51 -29.61 5.99
N ARG A 686 -4.19 -29.44 6.16
CA ARG A 686 -3.40 -30.02 7.25
C ARG A 686 -2.41 -28.97 7.77
N GLY A 687 -2.48 -28.66 9.07
CA GLY A 687 -1.52 -27.78 9.75
C GLY A 687 -1.81 -26.28 9.61
N VAL A 688 -0.86 -25.46 10.06
CA VAL A 688 -0.96 -23.98 10.00
C VAL A 688 -0.54 -23.51 8.61
N LEU A 689 -1.51 -23.14 7.78
CA LEU A 689 -1.27 -22.49 6.49
C LEU A 689 -1.50 -20.96 6.60
N PRO A 690 -0.78 -20.11 5.82
CA PRO A 690 0.41 -20.42 5.04
C PRO A 690 1.57 -19.45 5.26
N PHE A 691 2.73 -20.00 5.60
CA PHE A 691 3.95 -19.57 4.91
C PHE A 691 3.81 -19.96 3.45
N ARG A 692 4.16 -19.05 2.54
CA ARG A 692 4.23 -19.38 1.12
C ARG A 692 5.27 -20.50 0.93
N ARG A 693 4.81 -21.76 0.81
CA ARG A 693 5.57 -22.87 0.18
C ARG A 693 4.97 -23.25 -1.17
N LYS A 694 5.79 -23.36 -2.21
CA LYS A 694 5.34 -23.80 -3.54
C LYS A 694 4.78 -25.24 -3.43
N PRO A 695 3.58 -25.56 -3.96
CA PRO A 695 2.59 -24.67 -4.59
C PRO A 695 1.64 -24.00 -3.56
N HIS A 696 1.39 -22.70 -3.74
CA HIS A 696 0.50 -21.90 -2.88
C HIS A 696 -0.97 -22.09 -3.26
N ARG A 697 -1.82 -22.15 -2.24
CA ARG A 697 -3.26 -22.31 -2.35
C ARG A 697 -3.94 -21.03 -1.83
N TYR A 698 -4.58 -20.27 -2.71
CA TYR A 698 -5.36 -19.06 -2.35
C TYR A 698 -6.86 -19.35 -2.56
N ASN A 699 -7.73 -18.97 -1.61
CA ASN A 699 -9.14 -18.70 -1.92
C ASN A 699 -9.74 -17.63 -0.99
N SER A 700 -10.74 -16.92 -1.49
CA SER A 700 -11.57 -15.97 -0.75
C SER A 700 -12.92 -16.59 -0.33
N SER A 701 -13.47 -16.18 0.83
CA SER A 701 -14.89 -16.38 1.21
C SER A 701 -15.65 -15.10 1.47
#